data_AF-A0A2H2UXQ2-F1
#
_entry.id   AF-A0A2H2UXQ2-F1
#
_cell.length_a   1.000
_cell.length_b   1.000
_cell.length_c   1.000
_cell.angle_alpha   90.00
_cell.angle_beta   90.00
_cell.angle_gamma   90.00
#
_symmetry.space_group_name_H-M   'P 1'
#
loop_
_entity.id
_entity.type
_entity.pdbx_description
1 polymer ?
#
loop_
_entity_poly.entity_id
_entity_poly.type
_entity_poly.pdbx_seq_one_letter_code
_entity_poly.pdbx_strand_id
1 'polypeptide(L)'
;MCADWLKNYYAEDNYLDYDKAMQGGYGIPQMNTLIQQAAALRMPCIVPSTRTGRTVFYALAENAKSLDELRRILTAALGSADTTPDIKSLNHSDDGGEQLLLEKSPDGILAFDFLPVPDGSPQQVKEWQAARMKRVYAMLQTVMDLYHQRPVLHSLVSRQTGRILRDFYTACQARDGKIAEQYLEELRGNQTLSSLNLLFLELQGMAASAKWDAILNHPRLEVLLRGRVPERIQRLLLRSSGHLMLNAIRDAHFPLDRREDARRLVLGLLPLYKHKPRFAHQASFLPDWQLWAMGAALLGIDEWQTATPLLAPDWIQQVEGWATGTTSLPAPVAAEEQALIQAPVIMLISLENATDLLLEALLADAERESEIYAQLAAMPEATRQALQKIPKLWEAWQALKKRCEPQDYGWCRWLADLQQTTESERFESLRQQATVHYMDWAPSTFSETQWQALLEHQSNTQLSKVLRDVLPTLLNWLEEYDVKVSASLWPDWLMLLAVEDIRSEEDVRLGGMILDKFLSSPFTCEEYSAAIESTEILCAENVSVRTLGYSLDIAELLYDRVTANEASRLGFWIKLQELLKHRWERLDASMQFSARMVERLYLGEHAGNVFPSEDNTPGVASSLHRDLSGKTLAIYSLMKGAARRGKEALLQLYPGLEVELNHDHVATPALVNLAKTADYFIFASSSSKHQAFYAVTDYRKEIIYPSGKGASSMIASFVRAME
;
A
#
# COMPACT_ATOMS: atom_id res chain seq x y z
N MET A 1 35.28 8.09 18.90
CA MET A 1 35.39 7.39 20.19
C MET A 1 36.11 6.08 19.91
N CYS A 2 37.28 5.85 20.50
CA CYS A 2 37.99 4.56 20.34
C CYS A 2 37.18 3.46 21.04
N ALA A 3 37.09 2.29 20.42
CA ALA A 3 36.37 1.14 20.92
C ALA A 3 37.05 0.53 22.15
N ASP A 4 36.70 1.00 23.36
CA ASP A 4 37.21 0.44 24.63
C ASP A 4 37.00 -1.08 24.75
N TRP A 5 35.96 -1.60 24.10
CA TRP A 5 35.66 -3.04 24.09
C TRP A 5 36.70 -3.88 23.34
N LEU A 6 37.27 -3.38 22.22
CA LEU A 6 38.24 -4.14 21.42
C LEU A 6 39.59 -4.17 22.12
N LYS A 7 39.93 -3.11 22.87
CA LYS A 7 41.10 -3.09 23.75
C LYS A 7 40.98 -4.13 24.88
N ASN A 8 39.80 -4.27 25.47
CA ASN A 8 39.52 -5.30 26.48
C ASN A 8 39.56 -6.71 25.89
N TYR A 9 39.07 -6.90 24.66
CA TYR A 9 39.11 -8.20 23.96
C TYR A 9 40.55 -8.72 23.78
N TYR A 10 41.46 -7.85 23.33
CA TYR A 10 42.87 -8.19 23.11
C TYR A 10 43.73 -8.20 24.40
N ALA A 11 43.19 -7.80 25.56
CA ALA A 11 43.96 -7.73 26.80
C ALA A 11 44.47 -9.11 27.28
N GLU A 12 43.78 -10.19 26.93
CA GLU A 12 44.17 -11.56 27.27
C GLU A 12 44.74 -12.33 26.06
N ASP A 13 45.04 -11.65 24.95
CA ASP A 13 45.69 -12.25 23.78
C ASP A 13 47.23 -12.13 23.90
N ASN A 14 47.92 -13.27 23.95
CA ASN A 14 49.36 -13.31 24.18
C ASN A 14 50.21 -12.92 22.97
N TYR A 15 49.63 -12.84 21.76
CA TYR A 15 50.38 -12.60 20.53
C TYR A 15 49.87 -11.39 19.75
N LEU A 16 48.59 -11.03 19.88
CA LEU A 16 47.97 -9.88 19.26
C LEU A 16 47.71 -8.75 20.26
N ASP A 17 48.60 -7.77 20.25
CA ASP A 17 48.46 -6.46 20.90
C ASP A 17 47.69 -5.46 20.01
N TYR A 18 46.64 -4.86 20.59
CA TYR A 18 45.78 -3.84 19.98
C TYR A 18 46.53 -2.52 19.69
N ASP A 19 47.27 -1.98 20.65
CA ASP A 19 47.96 -0.69 20.50
C ASP A 19 49.04 -0.79 19.39
N LYS A 20 49.67 -1.96 19.28
CA LYS A 20 50.61 -2.28 18.19
C LYS A 20 49.92 -2.36 16.82
N ALA A 21 48.72 -2.93 16.73
CA ALA A 21 47.96 -2.99 15.48
C ALA A 21 47.53 -1.59 15.00
N MET A 22 47.12 -0.72 15.93
CA MET A 22 46.73 0.65 15.61
C MET A 22 47.89 1.49 15.08
N GLN A 23 49.13 1.19 15.48
CA GLN A 23 50.35 1.83 14.98
C GLN A 23 50.90 1.17 13.69
N GLY A 24 50.27 0.10 13.20
CA GLY A 24 50.75 -0.63 12.02
C GLY A 24 51.97 -1.52 12.28
N GLY A 25 52.19 -1.94 13.53
CA GLY A 25 53.43 -2.61 13.98
C GLY A 25 53.58 -4.08 13.59
N TYR A 26 52.61 -4.69 12.90
CA TYR A 26 52.73 -6.07 12.42
C TYR A 26 53.25 -6.16 10.98
N GLY A 27 54.11 -7.15 10.72
CA GLY A 27 54.73 -7.37 9.41
C GLY A 27 53.79 -7.82 8.28
N ILE A 28 52.52 -8.09 8.59
CA ILE A 28 51.45 -8.32 7.61
C ILE A 28 50.51 -7.09 7.67
N PRO A 29 50.62 -6.14 6.73
CA PRO A 29 49.84 -4.90 6.73
C PRO A 29 48.32 -5.12 6.80
N GLN A 30 47.84 -6.19 6.18
CA GLN A 30 46.43 -6.57 6.13
C GLN A 30 45.87 -6.90 7.52
N MET A 31 46.68 -7.47 8.41
CA MET A 31 46.28 -7.79 9.78
C MET A 31 46.06 -6.51 10.61
N ASN A 32 46.91 -5.49 10.41
CA ASN A 32 46.69 -4.17 11.02
C ASN A 32 45.36 -3.57 10.52
N THR A 33 45.08 -3.70 9.23
CA THR A 33 43.88 -3.12 8.60
C THR A 33 42.58 -3.72 9.15
N LEU A 34 42.51 -5.05 9.31
CA LEU A 34 41.33 -5.71 9.87
C LEU A 34 41.02 -5.24 11.30
N ILE A 35 42.04 -5.15 12.16
CA ILE A 35 41.88 -4.71 13.56
C ILE A 35 41.47 -3.23 13.60
N GLN A 36 42.07 -2.39 12.76
CA GLN A 36 41.71 -0.96 12.64
C GLN A 36 40.27 -0.76 12.14
N GLN A 37 39.81 -1.58 11.18
CA GLN A 37 38.43 -1.55 10.68
C GLN A 37 37.42 -1.93 11.77
N ALA A 38 37.72 -2.97 12.56
CA ALA A 38 36.90 -3.36 13.71
C ALA A 38 36.87 -2.26 14.81
N ALA A 39 38.01 -1.61 15.07
CA ALA A 39 38.11 -0.52 16.03
C ALA A 39 37.27 0.71 15.65
N ALA A 40 37.10 0.95 14.35
CA ALA A 40 36.27 2.01 13.80
C ALA A 40 34.76 1.69 13.83
N LEU A 41 34.35 0.55 14.40
CA LEU A 41 32.96 0.08 14.47
C LEU A 41 32.26 0.00 13.10
N ARG A 42 33.02 -0.26 12.03
CA ARG A 42 32.42 -0.54 10.71
C ARG A 42 32.04 -2.02 10.65
N MET A 43 30.77 -2.31 10.89
CA MET A 43 30.21 -3.64 10.70
C MET A 43 29.81 -3.86 9.22
N PRO A 44 29.88 -5.10 8.70
CA PRO A 44 30.51 -6.27 9.33
C PRO A 44 32.02 -6.12 9.46
N CYS A 45 32.62 -6.83 10.42
CA CYS A 45 34.07 -6.82 10.62
C CYS A 45 34.61 -8.22 10.96
N ILE A 46 35.92 -8.41 10.79
CA ILE A 46 36.60 -9.67 11.12
C ILE A 46 37.76 -9.35 12.07
N VAL A 47 37.78 -10.02 13.23
CA VAL A 47 38.82 -9.87 14.24
C VAL A 47 39.63 -11.17 14.35
N PRO A 48 40.96 -11.13 14.15
CA PRO A 48 41.83 -12.27 14.43
C PRO A 48 42.06 -12.39 15.93
N SER A 49 42.26 -13.62 16.40
CA SER A 49 42.52 -13.97 17.80
C SER A 49 43.51 -15.13 17.89
N THR A 50 44.37 -15.12 18.90
CA THR A 50 45.28 -16.23 19.21
C THR A 50 45.12 -16.78 20.63
N ARG A 51 44.06 -16.36 21.34
CA ARG A 51 43.74 -16.74 22.73
C ARG A 51 43.69 -18.26 22.97
N THR A 52 43.22 -19.02 21.98
CA THR A 52 43.08 -20.49 22.06
C THR A 52 44.36 -21.26 21.71
N GLY A 53 45.50 -20.56 21.54
CA GLY A 53 46.78 -21.16 21.14
C GLY A 53 46.89 -21.46 19.63
N ARG A 54 45.83 -21.20 18.87
CA ARG A 54 45.79 -21.20 17.39
C ARG A 54 45.17 -19.90 16.92
N THR A 55 45.48 -19.48 15.69
CA THR A 55 44.84 -18.29 15.11
C THR A 55 43.43 -18.64 14.65
N VAL A 56 42.43 -18.06 15.31
CA VAL A 56 41.01 -18.12 14.96
C VAL A 56 40.58 -16.73 14.49
N PHE A 57 39.74 -16.70 13.46
CA PHE A 57 39.11 -15.49 12.95
C PHE A 57 37.65 -15.49 13.37
N TYR A 58 37.22 -14.39 13.98
CA TYR A 58 35.82 -14.17 14.33
C TYR A 58 35.24 -13.09 13.42
N ALA A 59 34.15 -13.41 12.73
CA ALA A 59 33.41 -12.45 11.92
C ALA A 59 32.13 -12.02 12.65
N LEU A 60 31.89 -10.71 12.68
CA LEU A 60 30.75 -10.07 13.33
C LEU A 60 29.92 -9.30 12.32
N ALA A 61 28.62 -9.20 12.55
CA ALA A 61 27.68 -8.47 11.70
C ALA A 61 26.61 -7.75 12.53
N GLU A 62 25.86 -6.84 11.90
CA GLU A 62 24.82 -6.05 12.59
C GLU A 62 23.55 -6.84 12.91
N ASN A 63 23.25 -7.87 12.12
CA ASN A 63 22.05 -8.69 12.26
C ASN A 63 22.24 -10.10 11.65
N ALA A 64 21.34 -11.03 12.00
CA ALA A 64 21.35 -12.42 11.57
C ALA A 64 21.41 -12.60 10.03
N LYS A 65 20.74 -11.72 9.28
CA LYS A 65 20.74 -11.76 7.80
C LYS A 65 22.11 -11.40 7.23
N SER A 66 22.73 -10.35 7.76
CA SER A 66 24.07 -9.91 7.35
C SER A 66 25.13 -10.94 7.76
N LEU A 67 24.93 -11.62 8.90
CA LEU A 67 25.78 -12.71 9.36
C LEU A 67 25.70 -13.93 8.42
N ASP A 68 24.51 -14.35 8.00
CA ASP A 68 24.34 -15.44 7.03
C ASP A 68 24.94 -15.09 5.66
N GLU A 69 24.74 -13.85 5.20
CA GLU A 69 25.34 -13.38 3.95
C GLU A 69 26.87 -13.38 4.02
N LEU A 70 27.44 -12.85 5.10
CA LEU A 70 28.88 -12.84 5.35
C LEU A 70 29.44 -14.27 5.37
N ARG A 71 28.73 -15.21 5.99
CA ARG A 71 29.10 -16.63 5.97
C ARG A 71 29.22 -17.16 4.54
N ARG A 72 28.20 -16.95 3.70
CA ARG A 72 28.19 -17.42 2.30
C ARG A 72 29.35 -16.84 1.50
N ILE A 73 29.63 -15.54 1.67
CA ILE A 73 30.73 -14.86 0.98
C ILE A 73 32.07 -15.39 1.46
N LEU A 74 32.27 -15.54 2.77
CA LEU A 74 33.51 -16.09 3.33
C LEU A 74 33.74 -17.54 2.87
N THR A 75 32.70 -18.38 2.86
CA THR A 75 32.79 -19.75 2.34
C THR A 75 33.20 -19.76 0.86
N ALA A 76 32.64 -18.85 0.05
CA ALA A 76 32.99 -18.75 -1.37
C ALA A 76 34.41 -18.20 -1.60
N ALA A 77 34.85 -17.23 -0.80
CA ALA A 77 36.11 -16.52 -0.99
C ALA A 77 37.33 -17.28 -0.43
N LEU A 78 37.19 -17.93 0.73
CA LEU A 78 38.30 -18.61 1.39
C LEU A 78 38.62 -19.98 0.80
N GLY A 79 37.65 -20.62 0.12
CA GLY A 79 37.82 -21.93 -0.49
C GLY A 79 38.23 -23.01 0.53
N SER A 80 38.52 -24.23 0.05
CA SER A 80 38.77 -25.40 0.92
C SER A 80 40.25 -25.72 1.18
N ALA A 81 41.20 -24.89 0.73
CA ALA A 81 42.63 -25.24 0.71
C ALA A 81 43.47 -24.64 1.85
N ASP A 82 43.15 -23.43 2.34
CA ASP A 82 43.98 -22.71 3.32
C ASP A 82 43.30 -22.54 4.71
N THR A 83 41.97 -22.61 4.78
CA THR A 83 41.16 -22.47 6.01
C THR A 83 40.20 -23.64 6.19
N THR A 84 39.69 -23.83 7.41
CA THR A 84 38.68 -24.86 7.68
C THR A 84 37.43 -24.64 6.80
N PRO A 85 36.91 -25.69 6.14
CA PRO A 85 35.80 -25.55 5.19
C PRO A 85 34.47 -25.25 5.87
N ASP A 86 34.37 -25.54 7.17
CA ASP A 86 33.14 -25.37 7.95
C ASP A 86 33.29 -24.15 8.88
N ILE A 87 32.67 -23.04 8.47
CA ILE A 87 32.62 -21.81 9.28
C ILE A 87 31.56 -22.00 10.36
N LYS A 88 32.00 -22.11 11.61
CA LYS A 88 31.13 -22.39 12.76
C LYS A 88 30.36 -21.15 13.18
N SER A 89 29.08 -21.30 13.47
CA SER A 89 28.26 -20.26 14.10
C SER A 89 28.22 -20.49 15.61
N LEU A 90 28.62 -19.49 16.39
CA LEU A 90 28.57 -19.52 17.85
C LEU A 90 27.51 -18.52 18.31
N ASN A 91 26.54 -19.00 19.08
CA ASN A 91 25.46 -18.17 19.65
C ASN A 91 25.56 -18.10 21.18
N HIS A 92 26.44 -18.90 21.78
CA HIS A 92 26.74 -18.95 23.20
C HIS A 92 28.18 -19.44 23.37
N SER A 93 28.91 -18.90 24.34
CA SER A 93 30.25 -19.33 24.70
C SER A 93 30.54 -19.05 26.17
N ASP A 94 31.38 -19.90 26.77
CA ASP A 94 31.91 -19.73 28.12
C ASP A 94 33.24 -18.96 28.13
N ASP A 95 33.83 -18.65 26.96
CA ASP A 95 35.03 -17.81 26.87
C ASP A 95 34.67 -16.32 27.02
N GLY A 96 35.32 -15.64 27.96
CA GLY A 96 35.06 -14.22 28.24
C GLY A 96 35.34 -13.29 27.04
N GLY A 97 36.27 -13.66 26.16
CA GLY A 97 36.55 -12.93 24.92
C GLY A 97 35.44 -13.10 23.88
N GLU A 98 34.98 -14.33 23.66
CA GLU A 98 33.85 -14.61 22.77
C GLU A 98 32.54 -14.01 23.28
N GLN A 99 32.32 -13.93 24.60
CA GLN A 99 31.18 -13.21 25.19
C GLN A 99 31.19 -11.71 24.85
N LEU A 100 32.37 -11.06 24.91
CA LEU A 100 32.51 -9.66 24.47
C LEU A 100 32.19 -9.47 22.98
N LEU A 101 32.46 -10.47 22.13
CA LEU A 101 32.09 -10.43 20.72
C LEU A 101 30.57 -10.63 20.54
N LEU A 102 29.95 -11.53 21.30
CA LEU A 102 28.50 -11.76 21.29
C LEU A 102 27.71 -10.54 21.79
N GLU A 103 28.25 -9.76 22.73
CA GLU A 103 27.65 -8.46 23.12
C GLU A 103 27.59 -7.46 21.95
N LYS A 104 28.49 -7.58 20.96
CA LYS A 104 28.51 -6.71 19.76
C LYS A 104 27.77 -7.29 18.57
N SER A 105 27.56 -8.61 18.55
CA SER A 105 26.85 -9.35 17.52
C SER A 105 25.89 -10.33 18.20
N PRO A 106 24.74 -9.85 18.73
CA PRO A 106 23.84 -10.65 19.57
C PRO A 106 23.17 -11.81 18.82
N ASP A 107 23.06 -11.70 17.49
CA ASP A 107 22.52 -12.75 16.62
C ASP A 107 23.52 -13.90 16.35
N GLY A 108 24.74 -13.82 16.89
CA GLY A 108 25.79 -14.82 16.78
C GLY A 108 27.08 -14.30 16.16
N ILE A 109 28.16 -15.08 16.27
CA ILE A 109 29.48 -14.82 15.67
C ILE A 109 29.91 -16.02 14.81
N LEU A 110 30.66 -15.76 13.74
CA LEU A 110 31.22 -16.81 12.89
C LEU A 110 32.69 -17.04 13.25
N ALA A 111 33.10 -18.30 13.43
CA ALA A 111 34.47 -18.68 13.77
C ALA A 111 35.06 -19.66 12.74
N PHE A 112 36.28 -19.38 12.29
CA PHE A 112 37.05 -20.24 11.40
C PHE A 112 38.56 -20.09 11.64
N ASP A 113 39.34 -21.10 11.26
CA ASP A 113 40.77 -21.19 11.55
C ASP A 113 41.56 -21.72 10.35
N PHE A 114 42.89 -21.65 10.44
CA PHE A 114 43.76 -22.18 9.38
C PHE A 114 43.76 -23.71 9.36
N LEU A 115 43.74 -24.32 8.16
CA LEU A 115 44.02 -25.75 8.02
C LEU A 115 45.47 -26.06 8.47
N PRO A 116 45.79 -27.27 8.97
CA PRO A 116 47.18 -27.65 9.24
C PRO A 116 48.03 -27.66 7.97
N VAL A 117 49.29 -27.19 8.04
CA VAL A 117 50.24 -27.33 6.93
C VAL A 117 50.77 -28.78 6.91
N PRO A 118 51.02 -29.40 5.74
CA PRO A 118 51.67 -30.71 5.65
C PRO A 118 53.03 -30.77 6.35
N ASP A 119 53.39 -31.95 6.84
CA ASP A 119 54.71 -32.20 7.45
C ASP A 119 55.84 -32.01 6.42
N GLY A 120 56.91 -31.32 6.84
CA GLY A 120 58.06 -31.01 6.00
C GLY A 120 59.25 -30.55 6.83
N SER A 121 60.33 -30.11 6.19
CA SER A 121 61.46 -29.54 6.93
C SER A 121 61.03 -28.27 7.70
N PRO A 122 61.60 -27.96 8.88
CA PRO A 122 61.19 -26.81 9.69
C PRO A 122 61.23 -25.47 8.93
N GLN A 123 62.11 -25.35 7.93
CA GLN A 123 62.25 -24.17 7.09
C GLN A 123 61.13 -24.07 6.05
N GLN A 124 60.81 -25.18 5.37
CA GLN A 124 59.70 -25.25 4.41
C GLN A 124 58.34 -25.05 5.07
N VAL A 125 58.12 -25.62 6.26
CA VAL A 125 56.87 -25.44 7.01
C VAL A 125 56.66 -23.98 7.38
N LYS A 126 57.70 -23.26 7.81
CA LYS A 126 57.62 -21.82 8.09
C LYS A 126 57.31 -21.00 6.84
N GLU A 127 57.93 -21.32 5.71
CA GLU A 127 57.67 -20.65 4.42
C GLU A 127 56.22 -20.86 3.96
N TRP A 128 55.70 -22.08 4.05
CA TRP A 128 54.31 -22.40 3.71
C TRP A 128 53.30 -21.72 4.64
N GLN A 129 53.58 -21.68 5.96
CA GLN A 129 52.75 -20.95 6.92
C GLN A 129 52.70 -19.45 6.60
N ALA A 130 53.84 -18.82 6.33
CA ALA A 130 53.90 -17.40 5.99
C ALA A 130 53.17 -17.09 4.67
N ALA A 131 53.35 -17.94 3.65
CA ALA A 131 52.68 -17.78 2.36
C ALA A 131 51.16 -17.93 2.48
N ARG A 132 50.69 -18.92 3.25
CA ARG A 132 49.27 -19.12 3.55
C ARG A 132 48.68 -17.93 4.30
N MET A 133 49.33 -17.48 5.38
CA MET A 133 48.87 -16.33 6.15
C MET A 133 48.70 -15.11 5.24
N LYS A 134 49.68 -14.82 4.38
CA LYS A 134 49.60 -13.69 3.45
C LYS A 134 48.41 -13.81 2.47
N ARG A 135 48.13 -15.00 1.94
CA ARG A 135 46.97 -15.24 1.06
C ARG A 135 45.64 -15.03 1.78
N VAL A 136 45.47 -15.64 2.95
CA VAL A 136 44.21 -15.55 3.70
C VAL A 136 43.94 -14.12 4.15
N TYR A 137 44.92 -13.44 4.74
CA TYR A 137 44.75 -12.04 5.16
C TYR A 137 44.46 -11.09 3.99
N ALA A 138 45.08 -11.31 2.82
CA ALA A 138 44.78 -10.54 1.61
C ALA A 138 43.36 -10.81 1.10
N MET A 139 42.91 -12.07 1.14
CA MET A 139 41.54 -12.44 0.75
C MET A 139 40.51 -11.85 1.71
N LEU A 140 40.73 -11.95 3.03
CA LEU A 140 39.85 -11.37 4.04
C LEU A 140 39.72 -9.86 3.86
N GLN A 141 40.84 -9.15 3.67
CA GLN A 141 40.79 -7.72 3.39
C GLN A 141 40.02 -7.42 2.09
N THR A 142 40.26 -8.18 1.02
CA THR A 142 39.54 -7.99 -0.26
C THR A 142 38.03 -8.18 -0.09
N VAL A 143 37.62 -9.22 0.65
CA VAL A 143 36.19 -9.47 0.97
C VAL A 143 35.61 -8.30 1.76
N MET A 144 36.31 -7.82 2.79
CA MET A 144 35.82 -6.71 3.59
C MET A 144 35.75 -5.41 2.79
N ASP A 145 36.76 -5.10 1.98
CA ASP A 145 36.78 -3.89 1.14
C ASP A 145 35.64 -3.93 0.11
N LEU A 146 35.40 -5.07 -0.54
CA LEU A 146 34.27 -5.25 -1.46
C LEU A 146 32.92 -5.17 -0.75
N TYR A 147 32.79 -5.74 0.44
CA TYR A 147 31.55 -5.69 1.22
C TYR A 147 31.23 -4.26 1.65
N HIS A 148 32.23 -3.47 2.05
CA HIS A 148 32.04 -2.06 2.41
C HIS A 148 31.87 -1.12 1.22
N GLN A 149 32.41 -1.46 0.04
CA GLN A 149 32.22 -0.71 -1.21
C GLN A 149 30.91 -1.08 -1.93
N ARG A 150 30.22 -2.12 -1.47
CA ARG A 150 28.94 -2.57 -2.04
C ARG A 150 27.94 -1.40 -2.03
N PRO A 151 27.35 -1.05 -3.18
CA PRO A 151 26.18 -0.17 -3.19
C PRO A 151 25.07 -0.89 -2.44
N VAL A 152 24.31 -0.18 -1.60
CA VAL A 152 23.18 -0.75 -0.83
C VAL A 152 22.26 -1.50 -1.79
N LEU A 153 22.44 -2.81 -1.88
CA LEU A 153 21.58 -3.67 -2.66
C LEU A 153 20.35 -3.85 -1.78
N HIS A 154 19.31 -3.07 -2.04
CA HIS A 154 17.97 -3.43 -1.61
C HIS A 154 17.73 -4.83 -2.15
N SER A 155 17.86 -5.85 -1.30
CA SER A 155 17.46 -7.19 -1.68
C SER A 155 15.98 -7.07 -2.00
N LEU A 156 15.64 -7.15 -3.29
CA LEU A 156 14.30 -7.43 -3.78
C LEU A 156 13.96 -8.85 -3.34
N VAL A 157 13.81 -9.07 -2.03
CA VAL A 157 12.99 -10.19 -1.57
C VAL A 157 11.64 -9.86 -2.13
N SER A 158 11.24 -10.58 -3.18
CA SER A 158 9.91 -10.49 -3.75
C SER A 158 8.93 -10.55 -2.60
N ARG A 159 8.26 -9.43 -2.31
CA ARG A 159 7.25 -9.38 -1.27
C ARG A 159 6.13 -10.33 -1.67
N GLN A 160 5.49 -10.95 -0.68
CA GLN A 160 4.32 -11.80 -0.94
C GLN A 160 3.24 -10.98 -1.65
N THR A 161 2.57 -11.58 -2.64
CA THR A 161 1.55 -10.92 -3.47
C THR A 161 0.46 -10.25 -2.63
N GLY A 162 -0.01 -10.90 -1.56
CA GLY A 162 -1.01 -10.34 -0.62
C GLY A 162 -0.59 -9.01 0.00
N ARG A 163 0.68 -8.90 0.37
CA ARG A 163 1.23 -7.67 0.95
C ARG A 163 1.30 -6.53 -0.06
N ILE A 164 1.69 -6.82 -1.30
CA ILE A 164 1.74 -5.81 -2.36
C ILE A 164 0.32 -5.37 -2.73
N LEU A 165 -0.63 -6.30 -2.77
CA LEU A 165 -2.04 -5.96 -2.94
C LEU A 165 -2.55 -5.06 -1.82
N ARG A 166 -2.22 -5.35 -0.55
CA ARG A 166 -2.56 -4.48 0.58
C ARG A 166 -2.06 -3.05 0.38
N ASP A 167 -0.76 -2.90 0.13
CA ASP A 167 -0.14 -1.58 -0.07
C ASP A 167 -0.70 -0.87 -1.31
N PHE A 168 -0.99 -1.61 -2.39
CA PHE A 168 -1.68 -1.10 -3.57
C PHE A 168 -3.08 -0.56 -3.25
N TYR A 169 -3.89 -1.32 -2.51
CA TYR A 169 -5.25 -0.90 -2.14
C TYR A 169 -5.23 0.27 -1.15
N THR A 170 -4.30 0.30 -0.20
CA THR A 170 -4.08 1.43 0.70
C THR A 170 -3.73 2.71 -0.09
N ALA A 171 -2.82 2.60 -1.07
CA ALA A 171 -2.48 3.71 -1.95
C ALA A 171 -3.67 4.15 -2.82
N CYS A 172 -4.46 3.21 -3.35
CA CYS A 172 -5.66 3.50 -4.12
C CYS A 172 -6.72 4.24 -3.28
N GLN A 173 -6.97 3.79 -2.05
CA GLN A 173 -7.93 4.42 -1.14
C GLN A 173 -7.48 5.85 -0.79
N ALA A 174 -6.18 6.06 -0.62
CA ALA A 174 -5.62 7.38 -0.38
C ALA A 174 -5.45 8.24 -1.65
N ARG A 175 -5.85 7.74 -2.83
CA ARG A 175 -5.75 8.40 -4.15
C ARG A 175 -4.31 8.78 -4.54
N ASP A 176 -3.35 8.00 -4.09
CA ASP A 176 -1.94 8.16 -4.44
C ASP A 176 -1.61 7.36 -5.70
N GLY A 177 -2.03 7.90 -6.84
CA GLY A 177 -1.90 7.24 -8.14
C GLY A 177 -0.46 6.85 -8.50
N LYS A 178 0.52 7.69 -8.14
CA LYS A 178 1.95 7.45 -8.43
C LYS A 178 2.46 6.23 -7.67
N ILE A 179 2.09 6.10 -6.40
CA ILE A 179 2.54 4.99 -5.55
C ILE A 179 1.75 3.71 -5.88
N ALA A 180 0.46 3.84 -6.19
CA ALA A 180 -0.33 2.71 -6.70
C ALA A 180 0.27 2.15 -8.00
N GLU A 181 0.76 2.99 -8.91
CA GLU A 181 1.42 2.58 -10.15
C GLU A 181 2.73 1.83 -9.88
N GLN A 182 3.53 2.25 -8.89
CA GLN A 182 4.74 1.54 -8.45
C GLN A 182 4.43 0.12 -7.93
N TYR A 183 3.40 -0.02 -7.08
CA TYR A 183 2.99 -1.35 -6.58
C TYR A 183 2.41 -2.22 -7.70
N LEU A 184 1.76 -1.62 -8.69
CA LEU A 184 1.25 -2.35 -9.85
C LEU A 184 2.40 -2.88 -10.73
N GLU A 185 3.47 -2.11 -10.91
CA GLU A 185 4.70 -2.58 -11.56
C GLU A 185 5.35 -3.73 -10.79
N GLU A 186 5.39 -3.65 -9.46
CA GLU A 186 5.86 -4.74 -8.60
C GLU A 186 5.00 -6.02 -8.78
N LEU A 187 3.67 -5.89 -8.82
CA LEU A 187 2.75 -7.01 -9.05
C LEU A 187 2.90 -7.66 -10.42
N ARG A 188 3.15 -6.86 -11.48
CA ARG A 188 3.43 -7.39 -12.83
C ARG A 188 4.70 -8.26 -12.83
N GLY A 189 5.68 -7.93 -12.00
CA GLY A 189 6.92 -8.70 -11.85
C GLY A 189 6.73 -10.10 -11.23
N ASN A 190 5.66 -10.31 -10.45
CA ASN A 190 5.55 -11.47 -9.56
C ASN A 190 4.87 -12.73 -10.16
N GLN A 191 4.50 -12.76 -11.45
CA GLN A 191 3.93 -13.91 -12.20
C GLN A 191 2.76 -14.71 -11.56
N THR A 192 2.25 -14.33 -10.39
CA THR A 192 1.21 -15.08 -9.65
C THR A 192 -0.22 -14.67 -10.00
N LEU A 193 -0.41 -13.57 -10.73
CA LEU A 193 -1.74 -13.03 -11.05
C LEU A 193 -2.15 -13.31 -12.49
N SER A 194 -3.41 -13.66 -12.69
CA SER A 194 -3.99 -13.81 -14.03
C SER A 194 -3.96 -12.49 -14.81
N SER A 195 -3.91 -12.58 -16.15
CA SER A 195 -3.88 -11.41 -17.03
C SER A 195 -5.11 -10.50 -16.90
N LEU A 196 -6.23 -11.07 -16.44
CA LEU A 196 -7.50 -10.41 -16.19
C LEU A 196 -7.50 -9.71 -14.81
N ASN A 197 -6.97 -10.34 -13.77
CA ASN A 197 -6.79 -9.71 -12.45
C ASN A 197 -5.84 -8.52 -12.54
N LEU A 198 -4.75 -8.64 -13.29
CA LEU A 198 -3.85 -7.51 -13.57
C LEU A 198 -4.57 -6.37 -14.29
N LEU A 199 -5.46 -6.67 -15.24
CA LEU A 199 -6.27 -5.64 -15.91
C LEU A 199 -7.18 -4.91 -14.91
N PHE A 200 -7.80 -5.63 -13.98
CA PHE A 200 -8.66 -5.01 -12.97
C PHE A 200 -7.89 -4.08 -12.04
N LEU A 201 -6.69 -4.48 -11.62
CA LEU A 201 -5.80 -3.63 -10.82
C LEU A 201 -5.35 -2.40 -11.63
N GLU A 202 -5.04 -2.56 -12.92
CA GLU A 202 -4.68 -1.45 -13.81
C GLU A 202 -5.78 -0.39 -13.87
N LEU A 203 -7.02 -0.81 -14.15
CA LEU A 203 -8.15 0.11 -14.23
C LEU A 203 -8.40 0.83 -12.90
N GLN A 204 -8.17 0.15 -11.78
CA GLN A 204 -8.28 0.78 -10.46
C GLN A 204 -7.16 1.75 -10.14
N GLY A 205 -5.91 1.45 -10.50
CA GLY A 205 -4.81 2.39 -10.35
C GLY A 205 -5.04 3.67 -11.17
N MET A 206 -5.60 3.52 -12.38
CA MET A 206 -6.04 4.65 -13.21
C MET A 206 -7.16 5.45 -12.53
N ALA A 207 -8.12 4.78 -11.88
CA ALA A 207 -9.21 5.42 -11.15
C ALA A 207 -8.72 6.17 -9.90
N ALA A 208 -7.75 5.62 -9.18
CA ALA A 208 -7.08 6.29 -8.06
C ALA A 208 -6.33 7.54 -8.54
N SER A 209 -5.82 7.52 -9.77
CA SER A 209 -5.13 8.64 -10.43
C SER A 209 -6.06 9.61 -11.17
N ALA A 210 -7.38 9.45 -11.09
CA ALA A 210 -8.37 10.21 -11.87
C ALA A 210 -8.15 10.20 -13.40
N LYS A 211 -7.49 9.16 -13.95
CA LYS A 211 -7.25 8.98 -15.39
C LYS A 211 -8.48 8.35 -16.07
N TRP A 212 -9.66 8.96 -15.94
CA TRP A 212 -10.95 8.39 -16.39
C TRP A 212 -11.02 8.16 -17.91
N ASP A 213 -10.47 9.06 -18.71
CA ASP A 213 -10.38 8.92 -20.16
C ASP A 213 -9.58 7.67 -20.57
N ALA A 214 -8.46 7.44 -19.89
CA ALA A 214 -7.59 6.28 -20.15
C ALA A 214 -8.28 4.95 -19.83
N ILE A 215 -9.22 4.93 -18.88
CA ILE A 215 -10.02 3.74 -18.53
C ILE A 215 -10.95 3.37 -19.70
N LEU A 216 -11.67 4.35 -20.25
CA LEU A 216 -12.62 4.09 -21.34
C LEU A 216 -11.94 3.85 -22.69
N ASN A 217 -10.76 4.41 -22.90
CA ASN A 217 -9.95 4.21 -24.10
C ASN A 217 -8.93 3.06 -23.94
N HIS A 218 -9.05 2.24 -22.90
CA HIS A 218 -8.07 1.20 -22.61
C HIS A 218 -8.03 0.12 -23.73
N PRO A 219 -6.86 -0.26 -24.28
CA PRO A 219 -6.77 -1.18 -25.43
C PRO A 219 -7.42 -2.55 -25.21
N ARG A 220 -7.47 -3.01 -23.96
CA ARG A 220 -8.07 -4.31 -23.59
C ARG A 220 -9.53 -4.21 -23.10
N LEU A 221 -10.16 -3.02 -23.17
CA LEU A 221 -11.52 -2.84 -22.66
C LEU A 221 -12.54 -3.71 -23.40
N GLU A 222 -12.41 -3.85 -24.72
CA GLU A 222 -13.29 -4.73 -25.50
C GLU A 222 -13.28 -6.18 -25.01
N VAL A 223 -12.12 -6.68 -24.57
CA VAL A 223 -11.98 -8.04 -24.05
C VAL A 223 -12.81 -8.23 -22.78
N LEU A 224 -12.86 -7.21 -21.91
CA LEU A 224 -13.70 -7.22 -20.72
C LEU A 224 -15.19 -7.17 -21.05
N LEU A 225 -15.56 -6.34 -22.03
CA LEU A 225 -16.95 -6.14 -22.42
C LEU A 225 -17.56 -7.32 -23.19
N ARG A 226 -16.74 -8.24 -23.72
CA ARG A 226 -17.19 -9.48 -24.38
C ARG A 226 -17.70 -10.55 -23.41
N GLY A 227 -17.36 -10.45 -22.12
CA GLY A 227 -17.78 -11.40 -21.08
C GLY A 227 -18.74 -10.78 -20.05
N ARG A 228 -19.02 -11.53 -18.97
CA ARG A 228 -19.74 -10.99 -17.82
C ARG A 228 -18.80 -10.05 -17.06
N VAL A 229 -19.15 -8.76 -17.02
CA VAL A 229 -18.39 -7.74 -16.28
C VAL A 229 -18.73 -7.84 -14.79
N PRO A 230 -17.74 -8.06 -13.90
CA PRO A 230 -17.98 -8.06 -12.45
C PRO A 230 -18.54 -6.71 -11.97
N GLU A 231 -19.36 -6.71 -10.91
CA GLU A 231 -20.06 -5.51 -10.43
C GLU A 231 -19.08 -4.36 -10.15
N ARG A 232 -17.97 -4.64 -9.47
CA ARG A 232 -16.88 -3.68 -9.21
C ARG A 232 -16.39 -2.98 -10.49
N ILE A 233 -16.23 -3.72 -11.58
CA ILE A 233 -15.74 -3.18 -12.85
C ILE A 233 -16.85 -2.46 -13.60
N GLN A 234 -18.07 -2.98 -13.57
CA GLN A 234 -19.24 -2.30 -14.12
C GLN A 234 -19.43 -0.93 -13.47
N ARG A 235 -19.36 -0.85 -12.14
CA ARG A 235 -19.41 0.42 -11.39
C ARG A 235 -18.25 1.34 -11.76
N LEU A 236 -17.04 0.81 -11.86
CA LEU A 236 -15.87 1.61 -12.26
C LEU A 236 -16.05 2.24 -13.66
N LEU A 237 -16.53 1.46 -14.63
CA LEU A 237 -16.77 1.94 -16.00
C LEU A 237 -17.92 2.95 -16.07
N LEU A 238 -19.02 2.72 -15.34
CA LEU A 238 -20.12 3.68 -15.22
C LEU A 238 -19.66 4.99 -14.57
N ARG A 239 -18.90 4.93 -13.48
CA ARG A 239 -18.33 6.12 -12.84
C ARG A 239 -17.40 6.87 -13.79
N SER A 240 -16.60 6.14 -14.58
CA SER A 240 -15.71 6.73 -15.59
C SER A 240 -16.50 7.48 -16.68
N SER A 241 -17.61 6.93 -17.18
CA SER A 241 -18.50 7.67 -18.11
C SER A 241 -19.22 8.83 -17.44
N GLY A 242 -19.53 8.68 -16.15
CA GLY A 242 -19.92 9.76 -15.23
C GLY A 242 -18.97 10.96 -15.30
N HIS A 243 -17.69 10.74 -14.99
CA HIS A 243 -16.66 11.80 -14.95
C HIS A 243 -16.40 12.45 -16.29
N LEU A 244 -16.46 11.68 -17.38
CA LEU A 244 -16.23 12.25 -18.69
C LEU A 244 -17.35 13.19 -19.12
N MET A 245 -18.62 12.87 -18.78
CA MET A 245 -19.73 13.68 -19.25
C MET A 245 -21.05 13.51 -18.51
N LEU A 246 -21.44 12.29 -18.10
CA LEU A 246 -22.83 12.05 -17.63
C LEU A 246 -23.13 12.79 -16.32
N ASN A 247 -22.17 12.97 -15.41
CA ASN A 247 -22.37 13.75 -14.19
C ASN A 247 -22.67 15.23 -14.53
N ALA A 248 -21.89 15.82 -15.43
CA ALA A 248 -22.10 17.21 -15.85
C ALA A 248 -23.46 17.42 -16.53
N ILE A 249 -23.94 16.43 -17.30
CA ILE A 249 -25.28 16.45 -17.91
C ILE A 249 -26.37 16.42 -16.84
N ARG A 250 -26.25 15.49 -15.87
CA ARG A 250 -27.19 15.39 -14.75
C ARG A 250 -27.25 16.70 -13.96
N ASP A 251 -26.10 17.23 -13.59
CA ASP A 251 -26.01 18.42 -12.74
C ASP A 251 -26.47 19.70 -13.48
N ALA A 252 -26.31 19.75 -14.80
CA ALA A 252 -26.85 20.78 -15.67
C ALA A 252 -28.33 20.57 -16.06
N HIS A 253 -29.04 19.63 -15.42
CA HIS A 253 -30.44 19.33 -15.66
C HIS A 253 -30.75 18.92 -17.11
N PHE A 254 -29.92 18.02 -17.66
CA PHE A 254 -30.12 17.34 -18.94
C PHE A 254 -30.18 18.24 -20.18
N PRO A 255 -29.10 18.97 -20.50
CA PRO A 255 -29.07 19.84 -21.66
C PRO A 255 -29.06 19.04 -22.98
N LEU A 256 -29.80 19.54 -23.99
CA LEU A 256 -30.03 18.84 -25.27
C LEU A 256 -28.79 18.82 -26.18
N ASP A 257 -27.92 19.81 -26.08
CA ASP A 257 -26.71 19.96 -26.90
C ASP A 257 -25.70 18.82 -26.68
N ARG A 258 -25.63 18.26 -25.47
CA ARG A 258 -24.71 17.17 -25.11
C ARG A 258 -25.29 15.77 -25.28
N ARG A 259 -26.55 15.65 -25.70
CA ARG A 259 -27.25 14.37 -25.81
C ARG A 259 -26.57 13.40 -26.79
N GLU A 260 -26.21 13.88 -27.97
CA GLU A 260 -25.61 13.03 -29.02
C GLU A 260 -24.23 12.52 -28.63
N ASP A 261 -23.41 13.38 -28.01
CA ASP A 261 -22.11 12.97 -27.50
C ASP A 261 -22.27 11.91 -26.39
N ALA A 262 -23.25 12.09 -25.49
CA ALA A 262 -23.56 11.11 -24.45
C ALA A 262 -24.03 9.78 -25.03
N ARG A 263 -24.85 9.81 -26.09
CA ARG A 263 -25.27 8.60 -26.80
C ARG A 263 -24.07 7.86 -27.39
N ARG A 264 -23.13 8.56 -28.04
CA ARG A 264 -21.92 7.93 -28.61
C ARG A 264 -21.06 7.27 -27.54
N LEU A 265 -20.86 7.94 -26.42
CA LEU A 265 -20.08 7.42 -25.29
C LEU A 265 -20.71 6.13 -24.73
N VAL A 266 -22.02 6.18 -24.48
CA VAL A 266 -22.78 5.06 -23.93
C VAL A 266 -22.85 3.88 -24.92
N LEU A 267 -22.94 4.16 -26.22
CA LEU A 267 -22.94 3.13 -27.27
C LEU A 267 -21.63 2.33 -27.29
N GLY A 268 -20.47 2.99 -27.07
CA GLY A 268 -19.18 2.30 -26.92
C GLY A 268 -19.14 1.34 -25.72
N LEU A 269 -20.02 1.53 -24.74
CA LEU A 269 -20.15 0.74 -23.52
C LEU A 269 -21.43 -0.11 -23.49
N LEU A 270 -22.07 -0.32 -24.64
CA LEU A 270 -23.36 -0.99 -24.80
C LEU A 270 -23.52 -2.28 -23.95
N PRO A 271 -22.52 -3.19 -23.84
CA PRO A 271 -22.65 -4.41 -23.03
C PRO A 271 -23.00 -4.17 -21.55
N LEU A 272 -22.62 -3.01 -20.98
CA LEU A 272 -22.92 -2.67 -19.58
C LEU A 272 -24.40 -2.36 -19.33
N TYR A 273 -25.12 -1.95 -20.38
CA TYR A 273 -26.49 -1.46 -20.29
C TYR A 273 -27.53 -2.51 -20.68
N LYS A 274 -27.13 -3.53 -21.45
CA LYS A 274 -28.02 -4.60 -21.93
C LYS A 274 -28.64 -5.46 -20.82
N HIS A 275 -28.04 -5.46 -19.63
CA HIS A 275 -28.57 -6.16 -18.48
C HIS A 275 -28.67 -5.24 -17.27
N LYS A 276 -29.74 -5.44 -16.49
CA LYS A 276 -29.91 -4.78 -15.20
C LYS A 276 -28.73 -5.13 -14.27
N PRO A 277 -28.06 -4.13 -13.69
CA PRO A 277 -26.96 -4.36 -12.75
C PRO A 277 -27.50 -4.94 -11.43
N ARG A 278 -26.61 -5.58 -10.67
CA ARG A 278 -26.93 -6.17 -9.35
C ARG A 278 -26.60 -5.25 -8.17
N PHE A 279 -26.52 -3.94 -8.43
CA PHE A 279 -26.22 -2.94 -7.41
C PHE A 279 -27.22 -3.04 -6.24
N ALA A 280 -26.73 -2.76 -5.04
CA ALA A 280 -27.60 -2.72 -3.87
C ALA A 280 -28.65 -1.61 -3.98
N HIS A 281 -29.82 -1.84 -3.39
CA HIS A 281 -30.91 -0.85 -3.30
C HIS A 281 -30.75 0.06 -2.07
N GLN A 282 -29.57 0.65 -1.92
CA GLN A 282 -29.22 1.56 -0.83
C GLN A 282 -28.93 2.96 -1.38
N ALA A 283 -29.13 4.00 -0.55
CA ALA A 283 -28.96 5.39 -0.96
C ALA A 283 -27.53 5.70 -1.48
N SER A 284 -26.50 5.02 -0.97
CA SER A 284 -25.11 5.19 -1.44
C SER A 284 -24.91 4.78 -2.90
N PHE A 285 -25.73 3.86 -3.42
CA PHE A 285 -25.69 3.38 -4.80
C PHE A 285 -26.56 4.21 -5.77
N LEU A 286 -27.29 5.21 -5.29
CA LEU A 286 -28.15 6.06 -6.13
C LEU A 286 -27.39 6.68 -7.31
N PRO A 287 -26.17 7.26 -7.16
CA PRO A 287 -25.43 7.81 -8.29
C PRO A 287 -25.09 6.76 -9.35
N ASP A 288 -24.73 5.54 -8.94
CA ASP A 288 -24.39 4.44 -9.86
C ASP A 288 -25.65 3.97 -10.63
N TRP A 289 -26.80 3.91 -9.95
CA TRP A 289 -28.10 3.65 -10.57
C TRP A 289 -28.51 4.74 -11.58
N GLN A 290 -28.29 6.02 -11.25
CA GLN A 290 -28.58 7.13 -12.15
C GLN A 290 -27.73 7.06 -13.43
N LEU A 291 -26.42 6.76 -13.31
CA LEU A 291 -25.52 6.62 -14.46
C LEU A 291 -25.93 5.46 -15.38
N TRP A 292 -26.32 4.33 -14.79
CA TRP A 292 -26.86 3.21 -15.57
C TRP A 292 -28.18 3.57 -16.26
N ALA A 293 -29.12 4.17 -15.54
CA ALA A 293 -30.43 4.58 -16.04
C ALA A 293 -30.33 5.60 -17.20
N MET A 294 -29.46 6.60 -17.07
CA MET A 294 -29.21 7.58 -18.15
C MET A 294 -28.73 6.90 -19.43
N GLY A 295 -27.81 5.95 -19.34
CA GLY A 295 -27.32 5.24 -20.51
C GLY A 295 -28.35 4.27 -21.09
N ALA A 296 -29.10 3.56 -20.26
CA ALA A 296 -30.20 2.70 -20.69
C ALA A 296 -31.29 3.49 -21.42
N ALA A 297 -31.68 4.66 -20.87
CA ALA A 297 -32.63 5.57 -21.48
C ALA A 297 -32.14 6.09 -22.84
N LEU A 298 -30.88 6.52 -22.94
CA LEU A 298 -30.28 6.95 -24.21
C LEU A 298 -30.29 5.83 -25.25
N LEU A 299 -29.99 4.59 -24.87
CA LEU A 299 -29.98 3.45 -25.79
C LEU A 299 -31.38 2.90 -26.11
N GLY A 300 -32.43 3.40 -25.46
CA GLY A 300 -33.79 2.88 -25.63
C GLY A 300 -33.95 1.45 -25.09
N ILE A 301 -33.22 1.10 -24.03
CA ILE A 301 -33.34 -0.18 -23.34
C ILE A 301 -34.52 -0.09 -22.38
N ASP A 302 -35.43 -1.08 -22.44
CA ASP A 302 -36.66 -1.08 -21.65
C ASP A 302 -36.40 -1.34 -20.13
N GLU A 303 -37.42 -1.07 -19.31
CA GLU A 303 -37.47 -1.37 -17.86
C GLU A 303 -36.47 -0.63 -16.95
N TRP A 304 -35.75 0.37 -17.46
CA TRP A 304 -34.82 1.13 -16.62
C TRP A 304 -35.52 1.97 -15.55
N GLN A 305 -36.77 2.42 -15.80
CA GLN A 305 -37.55 3.24 -14.87
C GLN A 305 -37.89 2.50 -13.57
N THR A 306 -38.09 1.19 -13.65
CA THR A 306 -38.45 0.32 -12.53
C THR A 306 -37.25 -0.48 -12.01
N ALA A 307 -36.05 -0.21 -12.52
CA ALA A 307 -34.84 -0.97 -12.17
C ALA A 307 -34.49 -0.86 -10.68
N THR A 308 -34.77 0.27 -10.03
CA THR A 308 -34.52 0.45 -8.59
C THR A 308 -35.60 1.35 -7.97
N PRO A 309 -36.02 1.10 -6.72
CA PRO A 309 -36.97 1.97 -6.03
C PRO A 309 -36.35 3.32 -5.62
N LEU A 310 -35.04 3.51 -5.81
CA LEU A 310 -34.31 4.71 -5.40
C LEU A 310 -34.50 5.91 -6.36
N LEU A 311 -34.92 5.66 -7.61
CA LEU A 311 -35.09 6.74 -8.59
C LEU A 311 -36.39 7.51 -8.31
N ALA A 312 -36.28 8.83 -8.14
CA ALA A 312 -37.45 9.68 -7.94
C ALA A 312 -38.28 9.79 -9.23
N PRO A 313 -39.63 9.76 -9.16
CA PRO A 313 -40.50 9.87 -10.34
C PRO A 313 -40.23 11.12 -11.19
N ASP A 314 -40.01 12.27 -10.56
CA ASP A 314 -39.72 13.53 -11.27
C ASP A 314 -38.39 13.46 -12.05
N TRP A 315 -37.40 12.76 -11.49
CA TRP A 315 -36.11 12.55 -12.14
C TRP A 315 -36.24 11.63 -13.35
N ILE A 316 -37.04 10.56 -13.24
CA ILE A 316 -37.34 9.65 -14.36
C ILE A 316 -37.95 10.43 -15.53
N GLN A 317 -38.93 11.31 -15.26
CA GLN A 317 -39.56 12.13 -16.30
C GLN A 317 -38.58 13.08 -17.01
N GLN A 318 -37.64 13.66 -16.27
CA GLN A 318 -36.60 14.52 -16.85
C GLN A 318 -35.69 13.75 -17.81
N VAL A 319 -35.26 12.55 -17.41
CA VAL A 319 -34.41 11.68 -18.25
C VAL A 319 -35.17 11.21 -19.49
N GLU A 320 -36.44 10.83 -19.35
CA GLU A 320 -37.29 10.44 -20.49
C GLU A 320 -37.43 11.59 -21.50
N GLY A 321 -37.74 12.80 -21.02
CA GLY A 321 -37.85 13.98 -21.88
C GLY A 321 -36.55 14.32 -22.60
N TRP A 322 -35.41 14.10 -21.96
CA TRP A 322 -34.08 14.32 -22.55
C TRP A 322 -33.70 13.24 -23.58
N ALA A 323 -33.98 11.98 -23.29
CA ALA A 323 -33.61 10.85 -24.14
C ALA A 323 -34.49 10.72 -25.40
N THR A 324 -35.76 11.09 -25.33
CA THR A 324 -36.79 10.83 -26.38
C THR A 324 -36.76 11.77 -27.60
N GLY A 325 -35.74 12.63 -27.75
CA GLY A 325 -35.70 13.56 -28.90
C GLY A 325 -35.21 12.92 -30.21
N THR A 326 -35.61 13.52 -31.34
CA THR A 326 -35.31 13.04 -32.70
C THR A 326 -33.80 12.93 -32.94
N THR A 327 -33.33 11.74 -33.34
CA THR A 327 -31.94 11.49 -33.70
C THR A 327 -31.60 12.23 -34.99
N SER A 328 -30.44 12.91 -35.03
CA SER A 328 -29.97 13.62 -36.24
C SER A 328 -29.24 12.71 -37.24
N LEU A 329 -29.12 11.41 -36.94
CA LEU A 329 -28.39 10.44 -37.75
C LEU A 329 -29.10 10.14 -39.08
N PRO A 330 -28.33 9.91 -40.17
CA PRO A 330 -28.89 9.41 -41.42
C PRO A 330 -29.61 8.06 -41.21
N ALA A 331 -30.76 7.87 -41.86
CA ALA A 331 -31.59 6.65 -41.76
C ALA A 331 -30.83 5.31 -41.82
N PRO A 332 -29.82 5.09 -42.70
CA PRO A 332 -29.08 3.82 -42.72
C PRO A 332 -28.22 3.61 -41.46
N VAL A 333 -27.60 4.67 -40.94
CA VAL A 333 -26.77 4.61 -39.72
C VAL A 333 -27.64 4.36 -38.49
N ALA A 334 -28.81 5.00 -38.42
CA ALA A 334 -29.78 4.75 -37.35
C ALA A 334 -30.29 3.29 -37.37
N ALA A 335 -30.48 2.70 -38.55
CA ALA A 335 -30.90 1.31 -38.69
C ALA A 335 -29.80 0.32 -38.26
N GLU A 336 -28.53 0.57 -38.61
CA GLU A 336 -27.39 -0.23 -38.17
C GLU A 336 -27.18 -0.15 -36.66
N GLU A 337 -27.28 1.04 -36.07
CA GLU A 337 -27.19 1.24 -34.63
C GLU A 337 -28.33 0.51 -33.89
N GLN A 338 -29.56 0.63 -34.37
CA GLN A 338 -30.71 -0.06 -33.79
C GLN A 338 -30.54 -1.59 -33.88
N ALA A 339 -30.01 -2.10 -34.99
CA ALA A 339 -29.69 -3.52 -35.15
C ALA A 339 -28.61 -3.98 -34.16
N LEU A 340 -27.61 -3.15 -33.85
CA LEU A 340 -26.55 -3.45 -32.87
C LEU A 340 -27.08 -3.47 -31.43
N ILE A 341 -28.00 -2.55 -31.10
CA ILE A 341 -28.68 -2.50 -29.80
C ILE A 341 -29.56 -3.74 -29.61
N GLN A 342 -30.36 -4.09 -30.63
CA GLN A 342 -31.26 -5.25 -30.61
C GLN A 342 -30.54 -6.59 -30.80
N ALA A 343 -29.31 -6.60 -31.33
CA ALA A 343 -28.53 -7.81 -31.45
C ALA A 343 -28.37 -8.46 -30.06
N PRO A 344 -28.71 -9.75 -29.90
CA PRO A 344 -28.48 -10.44 -28.64
C PRO A 344 -27.00 -10.33 -28.28
N VAL A 345 -26.68 -10.13 -26.99
CA VAL A 345 -25.31 -10.36 -26.53
C VAL A 345 -25.06 -11.84 -26.73
N ILE A 346 -24.43 -12.21 -27.84
CA ILE A 346 -24.07 -13.59 -28.06
C ILE A 346 -22.89 -13.87 -27.13
N MET A 347 -23.20 -14.23 -25.89
CA MET A 347 -22.35 -15.16 -25.15
C MET A 347 -22.42 -16.46 -25.94
N LEU A 348 -21.45 -16.68 -26.83
CA LEU A 348 -21.26 -17.89 -27.65
C LEU A 348 -20.87 -19.09 -26.77
N ILE A 349 -21.64 -19.35 -25.72
CA ILE A 349 -21.53 -20.59 -24.97
C ILE A 349 -22.45 -21.58 -25.69
N SER A 350 -21.86 -22.28 -26.66
CA SER A 350 -22.47 -23.46 -27.26
C SER A 350 -22.63 -24.56 -26.20
N LEU A 351 -23.43 -25.58 -26.49
CA LEU A 351 -23.56 -26.73 -25.60
C LEU A 351 -22.21 -27.44 -25.39
N GLU A 352 -21.36 -27.51 -26.43
CA GLU A 352 -20.00 -28.06 -26.34
C GLU A 352 -19.12 -27.23 -25.41
N ASN A 353 -19.07 -25.90 -25.60
CA ASN A 353 -18.30 -25.01 -24.72
C ASN A 353 -18.77 -25.09 -23.27
N ALA A 354 -20.09 -25.16 -23.03
CA ALA A 354 -20.63 -25.32 -21.68
C ALA A 354 -20.22 -26.66 -21.05
N THR A 355 -20.14 -27.72 -21.86
CA THR A 355 -19.75 -29.05 -21.43
C THR A 355 -18.26 -29.08 -21.07
N ASP A 356 -17.40 -28.52 -21.92
CA ASP A 356 -15.96 -28.43 -21.68
C ASP A 356 -15.65 -27.62 -20.42
N LEU A 357 -16.32 -26.48 -20.24
CA LEU A 357 -16.20 -25.65 -19.04
C LEU A 357 -16.67 -26.40 -17.78
N LEU A 358 -17.79 -27.13 -17.84
CA LEU A 358 -18.26 -27.93 -16.69
C LEU A 358 -17.30 -29.08 -16.34
N LEU A 359 -16.66 -29.68 -17.34
CA LEU A 359 -15.64 -30.72 -17.13
C LEU A 359 -14.34 -30.12 -16.57
N GLU A 360 -13.94 -28.95 -17.06
CA GLU A 360 -12.80 -28.18 -16.54
C GLU A 360 -13.04 -27.81 -15.07
N ALA A 361 -14.25 -27.40 -14.71
CA ALA A 361 -14.61 -27.04 -13.34
C ALA A 361 -14.47 -28.21 -12.33
N LEU A 362 -14.48 -29.46 -12.78
CA LEU A 362 -14.28 -30.61 -11.89
C LEU A 362 -12.82 -30.80 -11.45
N LEU A 363 -11.87 -30.21 -12.20
CA LEU A 363 -10.43 -30.32 -11.99
C LEU A 363 -9.77 -28.98 -11.68
N ALA A 364 -10.54 -27.89 -11.76
CA ALA A 364 -10.10 -26.51 -11.55
C ALA A 364 -9.86 -26.20 -10.06
N ASP A 365 -9.00 -25.21 -9.80
CA ASP A 365 -8.90 -24.58 -8.49
C ASP A 365 -10.11 -23.67 -8.21
N ALA A 366 -10.26 -23.20 -6.97
CA ALA A 366 -11.42 -22.41 -6.55
C ALA A 366 -11.58 -21.08 -7.33
N GLU A 367 -10.47 -20.50 -7.82
CA GLU A 367 -10.46 -19.29 -8.65
C GLU A 367 -11.07 -19.59 -10.01
N ARG A 368 -10.56 -20.64 -10.68
CA ARG A 368 -11.03 -21.03 -12.00
C ARG A 368 -12.44 -21.62 -11.97
N GLU A 369 -12.84 -22.32 -10.91
CA GLU A 369 -14.23 -22.73 -10.68
C GLU A 369 -15.18 -21.52 -10.64
N SER A 370 -14.79 -20.45 -9.93
CA SER A 370 -15.60 -19.23 -9.80
C SER A 370 -15.71 -18.47 -11.13
N GLU A 371 -14.62 -18.42 -11.91
CA GLU A 371 -14.64 -17.88 -13.28
C GLU A 371 -15.55 -18.69 -14.21
N ILE A 372 -15.43 -20.02 -14.18
CA ILE A 372 -16.25 -20.92 -14.99
C ILE A 372 -17.73 -20.76 -14.61
N TYR A 373 -18.04 -20.69 -13.32
CA TYR A 373 -19.40 -20.40 -12.87
C TYR A 373 -19.89 -19.05 -13.38
N ALA A 374 -19.08 -17.99 -13.31
CA ALA A 374 -19.47 -16.67 -13.80
C ALA A 374 -19.79 -16.68 -15.31
N GLN A 375 -19.03 -17.46 -16.10
CA GLN A 375 -19.26 -17.67 -17.53
C GLN A 375 -20.54 -18.46 -17.79
N LEU A 376 -20.70 -19.62 -17.14
CA LEU A 376 -21.85 -20.51 -17.31
C LEU A 376 -23.15 -19.91 -16.76
N ALA A 377 -23.10 -19.11 -15.70
CA ALA A 377 -24.28 -18.41 -15.15
C ALA A 377 -24.93 -17.45 -16.16
N ALA A 378 -24.18 -17.02 -17.17
CA ALA A 378 -24.63 -16.16 -18.27
C ALA A 378 -24.88 -16.96 -19.57
N MET A 379 -25.00 -18.30 -19.49
CA MET A 379 -25.34 -19.13 -20.65
C MET A 379 -26.71 -18.74 -21.24
N PRO A 380 -26.85 -18.72 -22.59
CA PRO A 380 -28.14 -18.46 -23.23
C PRO A 380 -29.22 -19.46 -22.79
N GLU A 381 -30.48 -19.02 -22.71
CA GLU A 381 -31.60 -19.88 -22.29
C GLU A 381 -31.73 -21.13 -23.17
N ALA A 382 -31.45 -21.01 -24.47
CA ALA A 382 -31.41 -22.16 -25.39
C ALA A 382 -30.33 -23.18 -25.00
N THR A 383 -29.13 -22.73 -24.62
CA THR A 383 -28.04 -23.60 -24.13
C THR A 383 -28.42 -24.22 -22.79
N ARG A 384 -29.02 -23.45 -21.88
CA ARG A 384 -29.50 -23.93 -20.59
C ARG A 384 -30.54 -25.04 -20.71
N GLN A 385 -31.52 -24.86 -21.61
CA GLN A 385 -32.53 -25.88 -21.91
C GLN A 385 -31.94 -27.13 -22.56
N ALA A 386 -30.90 -26.97 -23.40
CA ALA A 386 -30.17 -28.11 -23.96
C ALA A 386 -29.38 -28.87 -22.87
N LEU A 387 -28.76 -28.15 -21.93
CA LEU A 387 -27.98 -28.72 -20.84
C LEU A 387 -28.86 -29.44 -19.80
N GLN A 388 -30.08 -28.92 -19.55
CA GLN A 388 -31.11 -29.59 -18.72
C GLN A 388 -31.52 -30.96 -19.25
N LYS A 389 -31.48 -31.17 -20.57
CA LYS A 389 -31.83 -32.47 -21.18
C LYS A 389 -30.77 -33.54 -20.94
N ILE A 390 -29.59 -33.17 -20.44
CA ILE A 390 -28.48 -34.08 -20.14
C ILE A 390 -28.30 -34.15 -18.61
N PRO A 391 -28.84 -35.18 -17.91
CA PRO A 391 -28.93 -35.21 -16.45
C PRO A 391 -27.59 -35.01 -15.73
N LYS A 392 -26.52 -35.67 -16.19
CA LYS A 392 -25.19 -35.57 -15.58
C LYS A 392 -24.57 -34.17 -15.66
N LEU A 393 -24.74 -33.48 -16.78
CA LEU A 393 -24.24 -32.11 -16.96
C LEU A 393 -25.10 -31.12 -16.18
N TRP A 394 -26.41 -31.36 -16.10
CA TRP A 394 -27.29 -30.55 -15.28
C TRP A 394 -26.99 -30.69 -13.79
N GLU A 395 -26.69 -31.90 -13.30
CA GLU A 395 -26.22 -32.14 -11.93
C GLU A 395 -24.86 -31.47 -11.67
N ALA A 396 -23.90 -31.55 -12.60
CA ALA A 396 -22.61 -30.87 -12.49
C ALA A 396 -22.78 -29.34 -12.43
N TRP A 397 -23.66 -28.78 -13.27
CA TRP A 397 -24.04 -27.37 -13.22
C TRP A 397 -24.72 -27.01 -11.90
N GLN A 398 -25.66 -27.80 -11.40
CA GLN A 398 -26.30 -27.57 -10.10
C GLN A 398 -25.31 -27.65 -8.95
N ALA A 399 -24.33 -28.55 -9.01
CA ALA A 399 -23.29 -28.69 -8.00
C ALA A 399 -22.32 -27.49 -8.04
N LEU A 400 -21.85 -27.09 -9.23
CA LEU A 400 -21.04 -25.89 -9.42
C LEU A 400 -21.81 -24.65 -8.95
N LYS A 401 -23.07 -24.53 -9.36
CA LYS A 401 -23.98 -23.49 -8.91
C LYS A 401 -24.15 -23.50 -7.39
N LYS A 402 -24.29 -24.64 -6.74
CA LYS A 402 -24.38 -24.70 -5.27
C LYS A 402 -23.09 -24.29 -4.56
N ARG A 403 -21.92 -24.54 -5.18
CA ARG A 403 -20.61 -24.13 -4.64
C ARG A 403 -20.33 -22.64 -4.87
N CYS A 404 -20.74 -22.10 -6.01
CA CYS A 404 -20.36 -20.75 -6.46
C CYS A 404 -21.51 -19.72 -6.43
N GLU A 405 -22.77 -20.13 -6.34
CA GLU A 405 -23.91 -19.23 -6.19
C GLU A 405 -23.98 -18.74 -4.74
N PRO A 406 -23.80 -17.43 -4.51
CA PRO A 406 -23.90 -16.87 -3.18
C PRO A 406 -25.38 -16.66 -2.88
N GLN A 407 -26.03 -17.63 -2.26
CA GLN A 407 -27.31 -17.32 -1.60
C GLN A 407 -27.17 -16.96 -0.12
N ASP A 408 -26.00 -17.18 0.51
CA ASP A 408 -25.69 -16.70 1.88
C ASP A 408 -24.19 -16.54 2.14
N TYR A 409 -23.34 -16.52 1.10
CA TYR A 409 -21.89 -16.34 1.29
C TYR A 409 -21.57 -14.85 1.38
N GLY A 410 -20.90 -14.44 2.45
CA GLY A 410 -20.52 -13.06 2.76
C GLY A 410 -19.57 -13.01 3.94
N TRP A 411 -19.41 -11.84 4.57
CA TRP A 411 -18.38 -11.63 5.60
C TRP A 411 -18.45 -12.67 6.74
N CYS A 412 -19.64 -12.94 7.29
CA CYS A 412 -19.80 -13.88 8.40
C CYS A 412 -19.33 -15.30 8.06
N ARG A 413 -19.66 -15.78 6.85
CA ARG A 413 -19.32 -17.13 6.41
C ARG A 413 -17.84 -17.23 6.03
N TRP A 414 -17.30 -16.19 5.39
CA TRP A 414 -15.88 -16.08 5.09
C TRP A 414 -15.02 -16.08 6.38
N LEU A 415 -15.44 -15.34 7.42
CA LEU A 415 -14.77 -15.36 8.72
C LEU A 415 -14.80 -16.75 9.38
N ALA A 416 -15.94 -17.44 9.29
CA ALA A 416 -16.06 -18.79 9.83
C ALA A 416 -15.14 -19.79 9.09
N ASP A 417 -15.06 -19.69 7.77
CA ASP A 417 -14.14 -20.51 6.96
C ASP A 417 -12.66 -20.18 7.29
N LEU A 418 -12.35 -18.91 7.52
CA LEU A 418 -11.02 -18.46 7.91
C LEU A 418 -10.60 -19.02 9.28
N GLN A 419 -11.51 -19.03 10.26
CA GLN A 419 -11.25 -19.60 11.59
C GLN A 419 -11.05 -21.12 11.57
N GLN A 420 -11.72 -21.82 10.66
CA GLN A 420 -11.65 -23.29 10.56
C GLN A 420 -10.47 -23.77 9.71
N THR A 421 -9.78 -22.86 9.01
CA THR A 421 -8.69 -23.20 8.10
C THR A 421 -7.37 -23.46 8.83
N THR A 422 -6.70 -24.55 8.47
CA THR A 422 -5.35 -24.90 8.95
C THR A 422 -4.31 -24.99 7.82
N GLU A 423 -4.75 -25.07 6.56
CA GLU A 423 -3.91 -25.24 5.39
C GLU A 423 -3.48 -23.89 4.79
N SER A 424 -2.19 -23.75 4.47
CA SER A 424 -1.63 -22.51 3.91
C SER A 424 -2.25 -22.10 2.58
N GLU A 425 -2.51 -23.04 1.68
CA GLU A 425 -3.10 -22.77 0.36
C GLU A 425 -4.53 -22.21 0.47
N ARG A 426 -5.28 -22.66 1.48
CA ARG A 426 -6.64 -22.20 1.72
C ARG A 426 -6.69 -20.77 2.27
N PHE A 427 -5.69 -20.35 3.06
CA PHE A 427 -5.56 -18.93 3.47
C PHE A 427 -5.35 -18.00 2.28
N GLU A 428 -4.52 -18.41 1.31
CA GLU A 428 -4.27 -17.65 0.08
C GLU A 428 -5.55 -17.53 -0.78
N SER A 429 -6.27 -18.64 -0.93
CA SER A 429 -7.55 -18.70 -1.64
C SER A 429 -8.61 -17.79 -0.99
N LEU A 430 -8.77 -17.85 0.34
CA LEU A 430 -9.70 -16.99 1.07
C LEU A 430 -9.34 -15.50 0.98
N ARG A 431 -8.04 -15.15 0.98
CA ARG A 431 -7.57 -13.78 0.79
C ARG A 431 -7.93 -13.25 -0.60
N GLN A 432 -7.69 -14.05 -1.65
CA GLN A 432 -8.07 -13.69 -3.02
C GLN A 432 -9.58 -13.53 -3.15
N GLN A 433 -10.36 -14.46 -2.59
CA GLN A 433 -11.81 -14.41 -2.62
C GLN A 433 -12.37 -13.11 -2.02
N ALA A 434 -11.88 -12.71 -0.84
CA ALA A 434 -12.24 -11.43 -0.23
C ALA A 434 -11.84 -10.24 -1.14
N THR A 435 -10.66 -10.28 -1.74
CA THR A 435 -10.17 -9.21 -2.61
C THR A 435 -10.99 -9.04 -3.89
N VAL A 436 -11.52 -10.13 -4.45
CA VAL A 436 -12.28 -10.14 -5.71
C VAL A 436 -13.77 -9.88 -5.48
N HIS A 437 -14.37 -10.56 -4.49
CA HIS A 437 -15.83 -10.66 -4.36
C HIS A 437 -16.45 -9.84 -3.24
N TYR A 438 -15.68 -9.09 -2.45
CA TYR A 438 -16.25 -8.35 -1.32
C TYR A 438 -17.39 -7.38 -1.69
N MET A 439 -17.35 -6.81 -2.90
CA MET A 439 -18.42 -5.92 -3.40
C MET A 439 -19.72 -6.66 -3.74
N ASP A 440 -19.69 -7.99 -3.84
CA ASP A 440 -20.89 -8.81 -4.04
C ASP A 440 -21.55 -9.18 -2.69
N TRP A 441 -20.89 -8.90 -1.55
CA TRP A 441 -21.36 -9.29 -0.22
C TRP A 441 -22.26 -8.23 0.41
N ALA A 442 -23.50 -8.61 0.69
CA ALA A 442 -24.51 -7.71 1.25
C ALA A 442 -24.21 -7.34 2.72
N PRO A 443 -24.61 -6.14 3.19
CA PRO A 443 -24.40 -5.72 4.58
C PRO A 443 -25.06 -6.61 5.63
N SER A 444 -26.13 -7.33 5.27
CA SER A 444 -26.76 -8.33 6.14
C SER A 444 -25.83 -9.49 6.51
N THR A 445 -24.74 -9.68 5.77
CA THR A 445 -23.73 -10.72 6.00
C THR A 445 -22.57 -10.25 6.87
N PHE A 446 -22.61 -9.02 7.42
CA PHE A 446 -21.57 -8.48 8.29
C PHE A 446 -22.02 -8.48 9.75
N SER A 447 -21.19 -9.03 10.63
CA SER A 447 -21.43 -9.03 12.08
C SER A 447 -20.21 -8.50 12.83
N GLU A 448 -20.37 -7.34 13.45
CA GLU A 448 -19.29 -6.68 14.21
C GLU A 448 -18.80 -7.54 15.39
N THR A 449 -19.71 -8.23 16.08
CA THR A 449 -19.36 -9.10 17.22
C THR A 449 -18.49 -10.29 16.80
N GLN A 450 -18.66 -10.80 15.58
CA GLN A 450 -17.83 -11.88 15.06
C GLN A 450 -16.40 -11.40 14.76
N TRP A 451 -16.27 -10.16 14.26
CA TRP A 451 -14.96 -9.54 14.04
C TRP A 451 -14.22 -9.27 15.34
N GLN A 452 -14.91 -8.71 16.34
CA GLN A 452 -14.34 -8.46 17.67
C GLN A 452 -13.83 -9.77 18.30
N ALA A 453 -14.67 -10.80 18.35
CA ALA A 453 -14.27 -12.11 18.88
C ALA A 453 -13.08 -12.73 18.13
N LEU A 454 -12.96 -12.47 16.82
CA LEU A 454 -11.82 -12.93 16.03
C LEU A 454 -10.53 -12.14 16.35
N LEU A 455 -10.64 -10.83 16.56
CA LEU A 455 -9.51 -9.95 16.85
C LEU A 455 -8.98 -10.14 18.27
N GLU A 456 -9.85 -10.37 19.25
CA GLU A 456 -9.48 -10.62 20.65
C GLU A 456 -8.72 -11.95 20.85
N HIS A 457 -8.97 -12.96 20.03
CA HIS A 457 -8.46 -14.34 20.22
C HIS A 457 -7.34 -14.75 19.25
N GLN A 458 -6.50 -13.80 18.81
CA GLN A 458 -5.47 -14.12 17.81
C GLN A 458 -4.20 -14.73 18.39
N SER A 459 -3.94 -15.98 17.99
CA SER A 459 -2.69 -16.71 18.26
C SER A 459 -2.03 -17.27 16.98
N ASN A 460 -2.69 -17.14 15.82
CA ASN A 460 -2.23 -17.69 14.54
C ASN A 460 -1.70 -16.58 13.61
N THR A 461 -0.38 -16.59 13.37
CA THR A 461 0.31 -15.60 12.53
C THR A 461 -0.19 -15.55 11.10
N GLN A 462 -0.67 -16.65 10.53
CA GLN A 462 -1.14 -16.70 9.15
C GLN A 462 -2.53 -16.08 9.00
N LEU A 463 -3.39 -16.29 10.00
CA LEU A 463 -4.70 -15.65 10.09
C LEU A 463 -4.54 -14.12 10.23
N SER A 464 -3.64 -13.67 11.11
CA SER A 464 -3.32 -12.25 11.29
C SER A 464 -2.89 -11.59 9.97
N LYS A 465 -2.05 -12.27 9.17
CA LYS A 465 -1.64 -11.78 7.85
C LYS A 465 -2.80 -11.59 6.89
N VAL A 466 -3.70 -12.58 6.79
CA VAL A 466 -4.89 -12.47 5.91
C VAL A 466 -5.79 -11.32 6.33
N LEU A 467 -6.03 -11.13 7.62
CA LEU A 467 -6.84 -10.03 8.12
C LEU A 467 -6.24 -8.66 7.77
N ARG A 468 -4.92 -8.48 7.97
CA ARG A 468 -4.21 -7.25 7.61
C ARG A 468 -4.30 -6.97 6.12
N ASP A 469 -4.16 -8.00 5.28
CA ASP A 469 -4.21 -7.85 3.82
C ASP A 469 -5.63 -7.54 3.31
N VAL A 470 -6.66 -8.01 3.99
CA VAL A 470 -8.07 -7.75 3.64
C VAL A 470 -8.58 -6.42 4.21
N LEU A 471 -7.89 -5.84 5.19
CA LEU A 471 -8.32 -4.60 5.86
C LEU A 471 -8.63 -3.44 4.90
N PRO A 472 -7.77 -3.06 3.92
CA PRO A 472 -8.13 -1.99 2.97
C PRO A 472 -9.41 -2.28 2.18
N THR A 473 -9.61 -3.55 1.81
CA THR A 473 -10.82 -4.03 1.13
C THR A 473 -12.06 -3.89 2.03
N LEU A 474 -11.94 -4.24 3.32
CA LEU A 474 -13.00 -4.02 4.30
C LEU A 474 -13.30 -2.53 4.50
N LEU A 475 -12.28 -1.68 4.62
CA LEU A 475 -12.47 -0.23 4.78
C LEU A 475 -13.21 0.36 3.58
N ASN A 476 -12.86 -0.06 2.36
CA ASN A 476 -13.55 0.36 1.14
C ASN A 476 -14.99 -0.16 1.09
N TRP A 477 -15.23 -1.40 1.53
CA TRP A 477 -16.58 -1.98 1.62
C TRP A 477 -17.49 -1.19 2.57
N LEU A 478 -17.00 -0.90 3.78
CA LEU A 478 -17.72 -0.12 4.78
C LEU A 478 -18.08 1.26 4.23
N GLU A 479 -17.19 1.87 3.47
CA GLU A 479 -17.40 3.19 2.84
C GLU A 479 -18.44 3.14 1.71
N GLU A 480 -18.34 2.19 0.78
CA GLU A 480 -19.27 2.06 -0.37
C GLU A 480 -20.70 1.70 0.06
N TYR A 481 -20.85 0.86 1.08
CA TYR A 481 -22.15 0.49 1.65
C TYR A 481 -22.64 1.42 2.78
N ASP A 482 -21.87 2.45 3.14
CA ASP A 482 -22.15 3.36 4.27
C ASP A 482 -22.48 2.61 5.58
N VAL A 483 -21.76 1.51 5.84
CA VAL A 483 -21.93 0.68 7.03
C VAL A 483 -21.19 1.32 8.19
N LYS A 484 -21.92 1.63 9.26
CA LYS A 484 -21.36 2.20 10.50
C LYS A 484 -21.04 1.09 11.48
N VAL A 485 -19.84 1.14 12.04
CA VAL A 485 -19.34 0.22 13.07
C VAL A 485 -19.02 0.98 14.35
N SER A 486 -19.03 0.30 15.49
CA SER A 486 -18.68 0.92 16.77
C SER A 486 -17.20 1.29 16.85
N ALA A 487 -16.86 2.17 17.79
CA ALA A 487 -15.47 2.55 18.03
C ALA A 487 -14.63 1.38 18.56
N SER A 488 -15.24 0.45 19.27
CA SER A 488 -14.58 -0.68 19.95
C SER A 488 -13.87 -1.63 18.98
N LEU A 489 -14.25 -1.66 17.70
CA LEU A 489 -13.62 -2.52 16.70
C LEU A 489 -12.19 -2.05 16.34
N TRP A 490 -11.90 -0.76 16.44
CA TRP A 490 -10.69 -0.16 15.84
C TRP A 490 -9.40 -0.32 16.64
N PRO A 491 -9.39 -0.25 17.99
CA PRO A 491 -8.18 -0.49 18.78
C PRO A 491 -7.53 -1.86 18.47
N ASP A 492 -8.33 -2.91 18.33
CA ASP A 492 -7.78 -4.25 18.05
C ASP A 492 -7.15 -4.35 16.65
N TRP A 493 -7.73 -3.66 15.66
CA TRP A 493 -7.12 -3.54 14.33
C TRP A 493 -5.80 -2.77 14.37
N LEU A 494 -5.71 -1.70 15.16
CA LEU A 494 -4.46 -0.95 15.33
C LEU A 494 -3.40 -1.82 15.99
N MET A 495 -3.77 -2.58 17.02
CA MET A 495 -2.87 -3.52 17.69
C MET A 495 -2.40 -4.62 16.72
N LEU A 496 -3.30 -5.18 15.92
CA LEU A 496 -2.96 -6.18 14.90
C LEU A 496 -1.96 -5.64 13.87
N LEU A 497 -2.07 -4.36 13.49
CA LEU A 497 -1.09 -3.73 12.61
C LEU A 497 0.27 -3.51 13.29
N ALA A 498 0.29 -3.28 14.61
CA ALA A 498 1.47 -2.91 15.38
C ALA A 498 2.38 -4.10 15.75
N VAL A 499 1.84 -5.30 15.98
CA VAL A 499 2.54 -6.44 16.62
C VAL A 499 3.40 -7.30 15.66
N GLU A 500 3.43 -7.01 14.36
CA GLU A 500 4.09 -7.89 13.39
C GLU A 500 5.58 -7.58 13.13
N ASP A 501 6.40 -8.63 12.97
CA ASP A 501 7.84 -8.54 12.69
C ASP A 501 8.18 -7.88 11.34
N ILE A 502 7.20 -7.80 10.43
CA ILE A 502 7.41 -7.32 9.07
C ILE A 502 6.91 -5.89 8.91
N ARG A 503 7.86 -4.95 8.83
CA ARG A 503 7.63 -3.50 8.73
C ARG A 503 7.18 -3.08 7.34
N SER A 504 6.08 -2.32 7.22
CA SER A 504 5.56 -1.72 5.97
C SER A 504 5.23 -0.25 6.16
N GLU A 505 5.65 0.60 5.23
CA GLU A 505 5.37 2.05 5.33
C GLU A 505 3.87 2.35 5.23
N GLU A 506 3.14 1.60 4.41
CA GLU A 506 1.69 1.75 4.26
C GLU A 506 0.92 1.25 5.50
N ASP A 507 1.53 0.50 6.41
CA ASP A 507 0.85 0.06 7.64
C ASP A 507 0.63 1.25 8.58
N VAL A 508 1.60 2.17 8.69
CA VAL A 508 1.44 3.42 9.46
C VAL A 508 0.35 4.28 8.86
N ARG A 509 0.29 4.36 7.53
CA ARG A 509 -0.75 5.10 6.81
C ARG A 509 -2.13 4.50 7.06
N LEU A 510 -2.25 3.18 6.93
CA LEU A 510 -3.48 2.44 7.19
C LEU A 510 -3.92 2.57 8.66
N GLY A 511 -2.97 2.57 9.60
CA GLY A 511 -3.21 2.88 11.00
C GLY A 511 -3.80 4.29 11.20
N GLY A 512 -3.24 5.31 10.53
CA GLY A 512 -3.82 6.66 10.54
C GLY A 512 -5.25 6.72 9.98
N MET A 513 -5.56 5.92 8.96
CA MET A 513 -6.92 5.83 8.38
C MET A 513 -7.91 5.17 9.34
N ILE A 514 -7.50 4.10 10.04
CA ILE A 514 -8.32 3.46 11.09
C ILE A 514 -8.53 4.43 12.25
N LEU A 515 -7.47 5.08 12.70
CA LEU A 515 -7.54 6.04 13.80
C LEU A 515 -8.51 7.18 13.49
N ASP A 516 -8.54 7.68 12.25
CA ASP A 516 -9.53 8.69 11.86
C ASP A 516 -10.98 8.18 11.92
N LYS A 517 -11.22 6.91 11.52
CA LYS A 517 -12.55 6.28 11.66
C LYS A 517 -12.92 6.13 13.13
N PHE A 518 -11.99 5.71 13.98
CA PHE A 518 -12.17 5.63 15.44
C PHE A 518 -12.53 7.00 16.04
N LEU A 519 -11.72 8.03 15.75
CA LEU A 519 -11.91 9.39 16.27
C LEU A 519 -13.15 10.11 15.72
N SER A 520 -13.76 9.56 14.67
CA SER A 520 -15.02 10.05 14.10
C SER A 520 -16.27 9.41 14.72
N SER A 521 -16.10 8.39 15.56
CA SER A 521 -17.17 7.70 16.30
C SER A 521 -17.16 8.07 17.78
N PRO A 522 -18.26 7.85 18.54
CA PRO A 522 -18.24 7.97 19.99
C PRO A 522 -17.37 6.86 20.60
N PHE A 523 -16.47 7.23 21.52
CA PHE A 523 -15.54 6.32 22.19
C PHE A 523 -15.42 6.61 23.69
N THR A 524 -14.93 5.62 24.44
CA THR A 524 -14.57 5.72 25.86
C THR A 524 -13.12 6.16 26.06
N CYS A 525 -12.77 6.57 27.28
CA CYS A 525 -11.39 6.95 27.61
C CYS A 525 -10.41 5.76 27.52
N GLU A 526 -10.88 4.55 27.85
CA GLU A 526 -10.09 3.32 27.77
C GLU A 526 -9.78 2.96 26.32
N GLU A 527 -10.79 2.93 25.44
CA GLU A 527 -10.61 2.70 24.00
C GLU A 527 -9.70 3.74 23.36
N TYR A 528 -9.84 5.01 23.75
CA TYR A 528 -9.00 6.10 23.24
C TYR A 528 -7.54 5.91 23.64
N SER A 529 -7.28 5.54 24.89
CA SER A 529 -5.92 5.31 25.38
C SER A 529 -5.28 4.10 24.68
N ALA A 530 -6.02 3.01 24.51
CA ALA A 530 -5.57 1.81 23.80
C ALA A 530 -5.29 2.08 22.30
N ALA A 531 -6.14 2.87 21.65
CA ALA A 531 -5.93 3.26 20.25
C ALA A 531 -4.64 4.09 20.07
N ILE A 532 -4.38 5.05 20.97
CA ILE A 532 -3.15 5.85 20.93
C ILE A 532 -1.92 4.99 21.19
N GLU A 533 -1.96 4.13 22.20
CA GLU A 533 -0.84 3.23 22.51
C GLU A 533 -0.51 2.32 21.33
N SER A 534 -1.53 1.70 20.71
CA SER A 534 -1.36 0.87 19.52
C SER A 534 -0.76 1.66 18.35
N THR A 535 -1.19 2.91 18.17
CA THR A 535 -0.67 3.81 17.13
C THR A 535 0.77 4.23 17.41
N GLU A 536 1.13 4.45 18.67
CA GLU A 536 2.49 4.76 19.10
C GLU A 536 3.44 3.59 18.77
N ILE A 537 3.06 2.36 19.15
CA ILE A 537 3.83 1.14 18.84
C ILE A 537 4.00 1.00 17.33
N LEU A 538 2.90 1.16 16.56
CA LEU A 538 2.91 1.08 15.11
C LEU A 538 3.91 2.06 14.47
N CYS A 539 3.95 3.32 14.96
CA CYS A 539 4.89 4.34 14.48
C CYS A 539 6.33 4.02 14.88
N ALA A 540 6.54 3.57 16.12
CA ALA A 540 7.87 3.28 16.67
C ALA A 540 8.53 2.06 16.01
N GLU A 541 7.76 1.06 15.60
CA GLU A 541 8.30 -0.13 14.91
C GLU A 541 8.57 0.12 13.43
N ASN A 542 7.90 1.09 12.80
CA ASN A 542 7.98 1.32 11.35
C ASN A 542 8.75 2.60 10.99
N VAL A 543 9.86 2.92 11.67
CA VAL A 543 10.54 4.22 11.50
C VAL A 543 11.32 4.31 10.17
N SER A 544 10.83 5.14 9.25
CA SER A 544 11.48 5.59 8.03
C SER A 544 11.22 7.10 7.84
N VAL A 545 11.92 7.77 6.91
CA VAL A 545 11.65 9.19 6.61
C VAL A 545 10.21 9.37 6.14
N ARG A 546 9.68 8.42 5.36
CA ARG A 546 8.32 8.49 4.83
C ARG A 546 7.26 8.25 5.89
N THR A 547 7.45 7.24 6.75
CA THR A 547 6.48 6.96 7.82
C THR A 547 6.45 8.04 8.88
N LEU A 548 7.56 8.72 9.16
CA LEU A 548 7.56 9.91 10.02
C LEU A 548 6.66 11.02 9.46
N GLY A 549 6.50 11.12 8.13
CA GLY A 549 5.54 12.04 7.51
C GLY A 549 4.09 11.65 7.82
N TYR A 550 3.78 10.36 7.73
CA TYR A 550 2.46 9.83 8.15
C TYR A 550 2.24 10.01 9.66
N SER A 551 3.25 9.82 10.49
CA SER A 551 3.16 10.03 11.94
C SER A 551 2.91 11.50 12.29
N LEU A 552 3.48 12.46 11.55
CA LEU A 552 3.14 13.88 11.69
C LEU A 552 1.68 14.16 11.34
N ASP A 553 1.17 13.58 10.25
CA ASP A 553 -0.26 13.69 9.90
C ASP A 553 -1.15 13.10 11.01
N ILE A 554 -0.74 11.99 11.63
CA ILE A 554 -1.43 11.37 12.77
C ILE A 554 -1.43 12.29 13.99
N ALA A 555 -0.31 12.93 14.32
CA ALA A 555 -0.24 13.91 15.41
C ALA A 555 -1.20 15.08 15.16
N GLU A 556 -1.22 15.63 13.94
CA GLU A 556 -2.18 16.69 13.58
C GLU A 556 -3.62 16.23 13.68
N LEU A 557 -3.91 15.00 13.25
CA LEU A 557 -5.24 14.39 13.36
C LEU A 557 -5.68 14.27 14.84
N LEU A 558 -4.82 13.76 15.71
CA LEU A 558 -5.10 13.65 17.15
C LEU A 558 -5.32 15.02 17.81
N TYR A 559 -4.62 16.05 17.32
CA TYR A 559 -4.79 17.41 17.81
C TYR A 559 -6.12 18.03 17.37
N ASP A 560 -6.52 17.83 16.10
CA ASP A 560 -7.74 18.41 15.53
C ASP A 560 -9.03 17.71 16.01
N ARG A 561 -8.94 16.49 16.56
CA ARG A 561 -10.08 15.69 17.03
C ARG A 561 -10.30 15.84 18.54
N VAL A 562 -11.47 15.41 19.00
CA VAL A 562 -11.81 15.40 20.44
C VAL A 562 -10.88 14.43 21.17
N THR A 563 -10.38 14.86 22.33
CA THR A 563 -9.51 14.06 23.19
C THR A 563 -10.28 13.55 24.40
N ALA A 564 -10.17 12.26 24.72
CA ALA A 564 -10.63 11.71 26.01
C ALA A 564 -9.53 11.66 27.07
N ASN A 565 -8.25 11.73 26.65
CA ASN A 565 -7.09 11.69 27.53
C ASN A 565 -5.97 12.59 26.99
N GLU A 566 -5.81 13.77 27.58
CA GLU A 566 -4.76 14.73 27.16
C GLU A 566 -3.35 14.21 27.41
N ALA A 567 -3.14 13.41 28.46
CA ALA A 567 -1.83 12.86 28.80
C ALA A 567 -1.38 11.85 27.73
N SER A 568 -2.26 10.94 27.30
CA SER A 568 -1.94 10.01 26.20
C SER A 568 -1.66 10.74 24.90
N ARG A 569 -2.44 11.78 24.57
CA ARG A 569 -2.23 12.59 23.36
C ARG A 569 -0.87 13.30 23.38
N LEU A 570 -0.49 13.90 24.51
CA LEU A 570 0.81 14.54 24.67
C LEU A 570 1.95 13.53 24.68
N GLY A 571 1.77 12.37 25.33
CA GLY A 571 2.73 11.26 25.34
C GLY A 571 3.09 10.79 23.94
N PHE A 572 2.08 10.59 23.08
CA PHE A 572 2.29 10.27 21.66
C PHE A 572 3.16 11.31 20.95
N TRP A 573 2.88 12.60 21.14
CA TRP A 573 3.68 13.66 20.54
C TRP A 573 5.13 13.65 21.04
N ILE A 574 5.35 13.50 22.35
CA ILE A 574 6.70 13.43 22.93
C ILE A 574 7.47 12.27 22.31
N LYS A 575 6.84 11.10 22.17
CA LYS A 575 7.48 9.94 21.54
C LYS A 575 7.82 10.18 20.08
N LEU A 576 6.89 10.75 19.31
CA LEU A 576 7.13 11.12 17.92
C LEU A 576 8.26 12.16 17.80
N GLN A 577 8.31 13.12 18.71
CA GLN A 577 9.35 14.14 18.76
C GLN A 577 10.74 13.52 18.98
N GLU A 578 10.87 12.50 19.84
CA GLU A 578 12.11 11.72 19.99
C GLU A 578 12.52 11.06 18.66
N LEU A 579 11.58 10.40 17.97
CA LEU A 579 11.84 9.73 16.69
C LEU A 579 12.29 10.71 15.60
N LEU A 580 11.63 11.88 15.51
CA LEU A 580 11.98 12.96 14.59
C LEU A 580 13.38 13.51 14.89
N LYS A 581 13.69 13.73 16.17
CA LYS A 581 15.00 14.22 16.62
C LYS A 581 16.13 13.24 16.24
N HIS A 582 15.92 11.94 16.40
CA HIS A 582 16.91 10.92 16.04
C HIS A 582 17.25 10.89 14.54
N ARG A 583 16.35 11.39 13.67
CA ARG A 583 16.55 11.40 12.22
C ARG A 583 16.56 12.80 11.61
N TRP A 584 16.69 13.85 12.42
CA TRP A 584 16.52 15.24 12.01
C TRP A 584 17.30 15.63 10.73
N GLU A 585 18.58 15.26 10.68
CA GLU A 585 19.48 15.54 9.56
C GLU A 585 19.10 14.83 8.24
N ARG A 586 18.25 13.81 8.31
CA ARG A 586 17.74 13.08 7.13
C ARG A 586 16.38 13.58 6.66
N LEU A 587 15.73 14.45 7.43
CA LEU A 587 14.45 15.04 7.06
C LEU A 587 14.70 16.18 6.08
N ASP A 588 13.88 16.28 5.04
CA ASP A 588 13.92 17.44 4.14
C ASP A 588 13.43 18.72 4.85
N ALA A 589 13.67 19.87 4.22
CA ALA A 589 13.32 21.18 4.80
C ALA A 589 11.81 21.31 5.06
N SER A 590 10.96 20.74 4.19
CA SER A 590 9.50 20.76 4.35
C SER A 590 9.07 19.97 5.59
N MET A 591 9.71 18.83 5.84
CA MET A 591 9.41 17.95 6.95
C MET A 591 9.96 18.49 8.28
N GLN A 592 11.16 19.08 8.28
CA GLN A 592 11.69 19.79 9.43
C GLN A 592 10.79 20.97 9.81
N PHE A 593 10.33 21.75 8.83
CA PHE A 593 9.37 22.83 9.05
C PHE A 593 8.07 22.29 9.65
N SER A 594 7.52 21.22 9.07
CA SER A 594 6.28 20.59 9.54
C SER A 594 6.41 20.09 10.98
N ALA A 595 7.54 19.47 11.34
CA ALA A 595 7.80 19.02 12.70
C ALA A 595 7.78 20.18 13.72
N ARG A 596 8.40 21.32 13.40
CA ARG A 596 8.35 22.52 14.26
C ARG A 596 6.95 23.13 14.35
N MET A 597 6.21 23.10 13.25
CA MET A 597 4.81 23.54 13.25
C MET A 597 3.98 22.68 14.20
N VAL A 598 4.07 21.35 14.13
CA VAL A 598 3.34 20.45 15.04
C VAL A 598 3.82 20.59 16.48
N GLU A 599 5.11 20.81 16.72
CA GLU A 599 5.65 21.12 18.06
C GLU A 599 4.95 22.32 18.70
N ARG A 600 4.77 23.41 17.94
CA ARG A 600 4.06 24.61 18.40
C ARG A 600 2.59 24.34 18.70
N LEU A 601 1.94 23.42 17.99
CA LEU A 601 0.55 23.04 18.29
C LEU A 601 0.43 22.40 19.67
N TYR A 602 1.34 21.47 19.98
CA TYR A 602 1.29 20.71 21.22
C TYR A 602 1.86 21.46 22.43
N LEU A 603 2.94 22.22 22.25
CA LEU A 603 3.69 22.83 23.35
C LEU A 603 3.44 24.35 23.52
N GLY A 604 2.83 25.00 22.52
CA GLY A 604 2.57 26.44 22.54
C GLY A 604 3.84 27.26 22.77
N GLU A 605 3.85 28.07 23.84
CA GLU A 605 4.99 28.91 24.22
C GLU A 605 6.25 28.12 24.60
N HIS A 606 6.12 26.84 24.94
CA HIS A 606 7.27 25.99 25.32
C HIS A 606 7.97 25.34 24.11
N ALA A 607 7.45 25.55 22.89
CA ALA A 607 8.02 25.01 21.66
C ALA A 607 9.36 25.65 21.27
N GLY A 608 10.12 24.97 20.40
CA GLY A 608 11.36 25.51 19.81
C GLY A 608 12.64 25.17 20.58
N ASN A 609 12.54 24.35 21.62
CA ASN A 609 13.68 23.95 22.45
C ASN A 609 14.20 22.54 22.13
N VAL A 610 13.45 21.74 21.35
CA VAL A 610 13.76 20.31 21.19
C VAL A 610 14.51 20.00 19.91
N PHE A 611 14.13 20.64 18.79
CA PHE A 611 14.77 20.44 17.50
C PHE A 611 15.97 21.38 17.31
N PRO A 612 17.00 20.96 16.55
CA PRO A 612 18.13 21.83 16.20
C PRO A 612 17.66 23.15 15.60
N SER A 613 18.34 24.25 15.96
CA SER A 613 18.10 25.57 15.37
C SER A 613 18.49 25.56 13.89
N GLU A 614 17.77 26.31 13.05
CA GLU A 614 18.22 26.58 11.69
C GLU A 614 19.55 27.35 11.73
N ASP A 615 20.54 26.88 10.98
CA ASP A 615 21.70 27.71 10.61
C ASP A 615 21.20 28.81 9.67
N ASN A 616 20.64 29.85 10.27
CA ASN A 616 20.23 31.08 9.60
C ASN A 616 21.47 31.87 9.21
N THR A 617 22.22 31.40 8.21
CA THR A 617 23.18 32.25 7.49
C THR A 617 22.37 33.27 6.69
N PRO A 618 22.39 34.57 7.05
CA PRO A 618 21.57 35.57 6.36
C PRO A 618 22.10 35.74 4.94
N GLY A 619 21.30 35.40 3.94
CA GLY A 619 21.61 35.65 2.52
C GLY A 619 21.71 34.42 1.62
N VAL A 620 21.65 33.21 2.15
CA VAL A 620 21.39 32.02 1.33
C VAL A 620 19.89 31.78 1.40
N ALA A 621 19.13 32.38 0.48
CA ALA A 621 17.80 31.86 0.18
C ALA A 621 17.97 30.35 -0.05
N SER A 622 17.24 29.51 0.70
CA SER A 622 17.16 28.09 0.38
C SER A 622 16.92 28.00 -1.12
N SER A 623 17.83 27.36 -1.85
CA SER A 623 17.86 27.32 -3.31
C SER A 623 16.64 26.60 -3.94
N LEU A 624 15.63 26.27 -3.13
CA LEU A 624 14.46 25.46 -3.45
C LEU A 624 13.21 26.25 -3.84
N HIS A 625 13.11 27.54 -3.54
CA HIS A 625 11.83 28.25 -3.75
C HIS A 625 11.80 28.97 -5.10
N ARG A 626 11.16 28.33 -6.08
CA ARG A 626 10.66 28.99 -7.30
C ARG A 626 9.86 30.23 -6.89
N ASP A 627 10.08 31.36 -7.58
CA ASP A 627 9.25 32.54 -7.37
C ASP A 627 7.83 32.26 -7.89
N LEU A 628 6.86 32.23 -6.97
CA LEU A 628 5.44 32.00 -7.25
C LEU A 628 4.61 33.28 -7.07
N SER A 629 5.26 34.44 -7.15
CA SER A 629 4.58 35.74 -7.01
C SER A 629 3.43 35.91 -8.00
N GLY A 630 2.24 36.24 -7.49
CA GLY A 630 1.03 36.43 -8.30
C GLY A 630 0.38 35.14 -8.79
N LYS A 631 0.81 33.97 -8.28
CA LYS A 631 0.14 32.69 -8.51
C LYS A 631 -0.88 32.42 -7.42
N THR A 632 -1.99 31.79 -7.79
CA THR A 632 -3.03 31.39 -6.83
C THR A 632 -3.01 29.87 -6.63
N LEU A 633 -2.91 29.44 -5.38
CA LEU A 633 -3.07 28.06 -4.93
C LEU A 633 -4.42 27.91 -4.22
N ALA A 634 -5.26 27.00 -4.71
CA ALA A 634 -6.45 26.56 -3.99
C ALA A 634 -6.14 25.32 -3.13
N ILE A 635 -6.63 25.29 -1.89
CA ILE A 635 -6.55 24.12 -1.01
C ILE A 635 -7.97 23.70 -0.61
N TYR A 636 -8.36 22.51 -1.06
CA TYR A 636 -9.61 21.87 -0.65
C TYR A 636 -9.34 20.81 0.44
N SER A 637 -10.05 20.89 1.57
CA SER A 637 -10.04 19.86 2.62
C SER A 637 -11.24 20.02 3.56
N LEU A 638 -11.84 18.94 4.06
CA LEU A 638 -12.85 19.05 5.14
C LEU A 638 -12.19 19.28 6.52
N MET A 639 -10.89 19.06 6.65
CA MET A 639 -10.13 19.39 7.87
C MET A 639 -9.69 20.86 7.84
N LYS A 640 -10.58 21.74 8.33
CA LYS A 640 -10.38 23.20 8.34
C LYS A 640 -9.11 23.62 9.09
N GLY A 641 -8.79 22.95 10.20
CA GLY A 641 -7.58 23.19 10.99
C GLY A 641 -6.31 22.97 10.19
N ALA A 642 -6.17 21.76 9.62
CA ALA A 642 -5.07 21.40 8.74
C ALA A 642 -4.93 22.34 7.52
N ALA A 643 -6.03 22.64 6.82
CA ALA A 643 -6.00 23.54 5.66
C ALA A 643 -5.51 24.95 6.01
N ARG A 644 -5.95 25.50 7.15
CA ARG A 644 -5.49 26.82 7.63
C ARG A 644 -4.00 26.82 7.94
N ARG A 645 -3.51 25.80 8.65
CA ARG A 645 -2.08 25.66 8.97
C ARG A 645 -1.23 25.46 7.72
N GLY A 646 -1.70 24.65 6.78
CA GLY A 646 -1.05 24.47 5.47
C GLY A 646 -0.95 25.78 4.69
N LYS A 647 -2.01 26.60 4.68
CA LYS A 647 -1.97 27.95 4.12
C LYS A 647 -0.94 28.85 4.81
N GLU A 648 -0.96 28.92 6.14
CA GLU A 648 -0.02 29.75 6.92
C GLU A 648 1.43 29.35 6.65
N ALA A 649 1.71 28.04 6.58
CA ALA A 649 3.02 27.48 6.25
C ALA A 649 3.47 27.81 4.82
N LEU A 650 2.61 27.58 3.83
CA LEU A 650 2.94 27.81 2.43
C LEU A 650 3.16 29.30 2.12
N LEU A 651 2.45 30.20 2.81
CA LEU A 651 2.72 31.64 2.72
C LEU A 651 4.08 32.05 3.32
N GLN A 652 4.58 31.31 4.33
CA GLN A 652 5.92 31.53 4.86
C GLN A 652 7.00 31.02 3.90
N LEU A 653 6.76 29.87 3.27
CA LEU A 653 7.69 29.28 2.29
C LEU A 653 7.67 30.02 0.95
N TYR A 654 6.53 30.59 0.55
CA TYR A 654 6.33 31.31 -0.72
C TYR A 654 5.61 32.66 -0.49
N PRO A 655 6.32 33.72 -0.06
CA PRO A 655 5.71 35.00 0.34
C PRO A 655 4.86 35.73 -0.72
N GLY A 656 4.99 35.38 -2.01
CA GLY A 656 4.22 35.96 -3.12
C GLY A 656 3.04 35.10 -3.61
N LEU A 657 2.84 33.91 -3.03
CA LEU A 657 1.76 32.99 -3.40
C LEU A 657 0.44 33.43 -2.75
N GLU A 658 -0.65 33.50 -3.50
CA GLU A 658 -1.98 33.67 -2.93
C GLU A 658 -2.59 32.29 -2.63
N VAL A 659 -3.16 32.11 -1.44
CA VAL A 659 -3.74 30.82 -1.04
C VAL A 659 -5.20 30.96 -0.64
N GLU A 660 -6.09 30.27 -1.36
CA GLU A 660 -7.54 30.22 -1.09
C GLU A 660 -7.95 28.84 -0.55
N LEU A 661 -8.87 28.82 0.42
CA LEU A 661 -9.33 27.60 1.07
C LEU A 661 -10.78 27.30 0.68
N ASN A 662 -11.11 26.02 0.47
CA ASN A 662 -12.48 25.56 0.32
C ASN A 662 -12.77 24.30 1.16
N HIS A 663 -13.98 24.24 1.70
CA HIS A 663 -14.43 23.19 2.63
C HIS A 663 -15.84 22.67 2.27
N ASP A 664 -16.30 22.90 1.04
CA ASP A 664 -17.68 22.61 0.67
C ASP A 664 -17.90 21.10 0.54
N HIS A 665 -19.00 20.61 1.11
CA HIS A 665 -19.34 19.18 1.06
C HIS A 665 -19.83 18.71 -0.32
N VAL A 666 -20.20 19.66 -1.18
CA VAL A 666 -20.83 19.44 -2.49
C VAL A 666 -20.23 20.38 -3.53
N ALA A 667 -20.58 20.17 -4.81
CA ALA A 667 -20.17 21.00 -5.93
C ALA A 667 -20.81 22.41 -5.88
N THR A 668 -20.23 23.34 -5.12
CA THR A 668 -20.72 24.72 -5.07
C THR A 668 -20.15 25.56 -6.23
N PRO A 669 -20.81 26.67 -6.61
CA PRO A 669 -20.25 27.62 -7.58
C PRO A 669 -18.86 28.15 -7.16
N ALA A 670 -18.61 28.29 -5.86
CA ALA A 670 -17.31 28.73 -5.34
C ALA A 670 -16.21 27.68 -5.57
N LEU A 671 -16.47 26.41 -5.24
CA LEU A 671 -15.53 25.31 -5.49
C LEU A 671 -15.24 25.15 -6.98
N VAL A 672 -16.27 25.25 -7.82
CA VAL A 672 -16.13 25.16 -9.28
C VAL A 672 -15.32 26.34 -9.83
N ASN A 673 -15.55 27.56 -9.32
CA ASN A 673 -14.77 28.73 -9.73
C ASN A 673 -13.29 28.58 -9.37
N LEU A 674 -13.00 28.15 -8.14
CA LEU A 674 -11.63 27.86 -7.68
C LEU A 674 -10.93 26.81 -8.55
N ALA A 675 -11.63 25.70 -8.86
CA ALA A 675 -11.08 24.65 -9.70
C ALA A 675 -10.67 25.14 -11.10
N LYS A 676 -11.43 26.10 -11.65
CA LYS A 676 -11.20 26.70 -12.97
C LYS A 676 -10.13 27.79 -12.99
N THR A 677 -10.00 28.57 -11.92
CA THR A 677 -9.27 29.85 -11.94
C THR A 677 -7.93 29.83 -11.22
N ALA A 678 -7.74 28.97 -10.21
CA ALA A 678 -6.45 28.86 -9.52
C ALA A 678 -5.35 28.44 -10.50
N ASP A 679 -4.08 28.71 -10.20
CA ASP A 679 -2.94 28.14 -10.93
C ASP A 679 -2.68 26.71 -10.41
N TYR A 680 -2.60 26.55 -9.10
CA TYR A 680 -2.35 25.27 -8.43
C TYR A 680 -3.57 24.84 -7.60
N PHE A 681 -3.75 23.53 -7.43
CA PHE A 681 -4.87 23.00 -6.66
C PHE A 681 -4.45 21.79 -5.85
N ILE A 682 -4.49 21.94 -4.52
CA ILE A 682 -4.35 20.83 -3.57
C ILE A 682 -5.74 20.31 -3.23
N PHE A 683 -5.94 19.00 -3.39
CA PHE A 683 -7.19 18.34 -3.00
C PHE A 683 -6.90 17.23 -1.98
N ALA A 684 -7.23 17.46 -0.71
CA ALA A 684 -7.08 16.48 0.35
C ALA A 684 -8.19 15.40 0.28
N SER A 685 -8.02 14.45 -0.65
CA SER A 685 -8.97 13.41 -1.01
C SER A 685 -9.46 12.57 0.17
N SER A 686 -8.54 12.22 1.06
CA SER A 686 -8.79 11.43 2.27
C SER A 686 -9.75 12.12 3.25
N SER A 687 -9.88 13.44 3.18
CA SER A 687 -10.84 14.26 3.94
C SER A 687 -11.82 14.97 3.01
N SER A 688 -12.39 14.26 2.04
CA SER A 688 -13.35 14.82 1.08
C SER A 688 -14.65 14.01 0.99
N LYS A 689 -15.70 14.62 0.45
CA LYS A 689 -16.86 13.88 -0.05
C LYS A 689 -16.65 13.57 -1.53
N HIS A 690 -17.10 12.38 -1.96
CA HIS A 690 -17.06 11.98 -3.37
C HIS A 690 -17.60 13.07 -4.31
N GLN A 691 -18.71 13.72 -3.94
CA GLN A 691 -19.31 14.77 -4.76
C GLN A 691 -18.39 15.97 -5.00
N ALA A 692 -17.64 16.41 -3.99
CA ALA A 692 -16.71 17.53 -4.13
C ALA A 692 -15.45 17.15 -4.91
N PHE A 693 -14.94 15.93 -4.70
CA PHE A 693 -13.81 15.41 -5.48
C PHE A 693 -14.13 15.38 -6.97
N TYR A 694 -15.29 14.82 -7.31
CA TYR A 694 -15.71 14.70 -8.69
C TYR A 694 -15.96 16.06 -9.35
N ALA A 695 -16.55 17.00 -8.62
CA ALA A 695 -16.72 18.37 -9.11
C ALA A 695 -15.39 19.02 -9.50
N VAL A 696 -14.32 18.80 -8.76
CA VAL A 696 -13.00 19.38 -9.07
C VAL A 696 -12.35 18.66 -10.26
N THR A 697 -12.42 17.32 -10.31
CA THR A 697 -11.80 16.55 -11.40
C THR A 697 -12.46 16.79 -12.77
N ASP A 698 -13.72 17.19 -12.79
CA ASP A 698 -14.44 17.53 -14.04
C ASP A 698 -13.90 18.80 -14.71
N TYR A 699 -13.27 19.71 -13.93
CA TYR A 699 -12.73 20.98 -14.46
C TYR A 699 -11.19 21.01 -14.50
N ARG A 700 -10.51 20.14 -13.76
CA ARG A 700 -9.06 20.21 -13.58
C ARG A 700 -8.41 18.82 -13.63
N LYS A 701 -7.40 18.70 -14.48
CA LYS A 701 -6.57 17.48 -14.61
C LYS A 701 -5.33 17.50 -13.72
N GLU A 702 -4.76 18.68 -13.47
CA GLU A 702 -3.56 18.85 -12.65
C GLU A 702 -3.94 19.19 -11.20
N ILE A 703 -4.05 18.15 -10.38
CA ILE A 703 -4.40 18.22 -8.96
C ILE A 703 -3.28 17.60 -8.13
N ILE A 704 -2.88 18.29 -7.08
CA ILE A 704 -1.89 17.83 -6.10
C ILE A 704 -2.63 17.09 -4.99
N TYR A 705 -2.34 15.81 -4.81
CA TYR A 705 -2.94 14.97 -3.78
C TYR A 705 -1.98 14.81 -2.59
N PRO A 706 -2.32 15.34 -1.40
CA PRO A 706 -1.60 15.03 -0.17
C PRO A 706 -1.68 13.55 0.16
N SER A 707 -0.59 12.97 0.65
CA SER A 707 -0.56 11.56 1.05
C SER A 707 -1.39 11.27 2.32
N GLY A 708 -1.63 12.30 3.14
CA GLY A 708 -2.45 12.23 4.34
C GLY A 708 -3.43 13.42 4.44
N LYS A 709 -3.89 13.70 5.67
CA LYS A 709 -4.94 14.70 5.94
C LYS A 709 -4.42 15.97 6.62
N GLY A 710 -3.21 15.92 7.17
CA GLY A 710 -2.60 17.00 7.93
C GLY A 710 -2.06 18.11 7.04
N ALA A 711 -1.67 19.22 7.66
CA ALA A 711 -0.99 20.30 6.96
C ALA A 711 0.39 19.83 6.45
N SER A 712 1.06 18.96 7.21
CA SER A 712 2.39 18.42 6.88
C SER A 712 2.42 17.76 5.50
N SER A 713 1.44 16.88 5.20
CA SER A 713 1.34 16.26 3.88
C SER A 713 0.92 17.23 2.77
N MET A 714 0.10 18.25 3.05
CA MET A 714 -0.23 19.29 2.06
C MET A 714 1.02 20.08 1.64
N ILE A 715 1.85 20.46 2.61
CA ILE A 715 3.09 21.21 2.37
C ILE A 715 4.07 20.34 1.58
N ALA A 716 4.32 19.11 2.03
CA ALA A 716 5.26 18.20 1.37
C ALA A 716 4.86 17.91 -0.08
N SER A 717 3.56 17.63 -0.33
CA SER A 717 3.07 17.39 -1.70
C SER A 717 3.17 18.63 -2.59
N PHE A 718 2.93 19.83 -2.05
CA PHE A 718 3.08 21.06 -2.83
C PHE A 718 4.54 21.34 -3.17
N VAL A 719 5.44 21.26 -2.19
CA VAL A 719 6.88 21.47 -2.38
C VAL A 719 7.43 20.50 -3.43
N ARG A 720 7.11 19.20 -3.31
CA ARG A 720 7.51 18.19 -4.30
C ARG A 720 6.95 18.46 -5.70
N ALA A 721 5.77 19.07 -5.83
CA ALA A 721 5.20 19.41 -7.13
C ALA A 721 5.91 20.62 -7.79
N MET A 722 6.65 21.41 -7.01
CA MET A 722 7.38 22.59 -7.47
C MET A 722 8.84 22.30 -7.83
N GLU A 723 9.39 21.19 -7.32
CA GLU A 723 10.65 20.58 -7.76
C GLU A 723 10.52 20.02 -9.19
#